data_AF-A0A1V5HV21-F1
#
_entry.id   AF-A0A1V5HV21-F1
#
_cell.length_a   1.000
_cell.length_b   1.000
_cell.length_c   1.000
_cell.angle_alpha   90.00
_cell.angle_beta   90.00
_cell.angle_gamma   90.00
#
_symmetry.space_group_name_H-M   'P 1'
#
loop_
_entity.id
_entity.type
_entity.pdbx_description
1 polymer ?
#
loop_
_entity_poly.entity_id
_entity_poly.type
_entity_poly.pdbx_seq_one_letter_code
_entity_poly.pdbx_strand_id
1 'polypeptide(L)'
;MDYWCALWFWPIEKAKLLPSREEFLLDLTVLLEGTSQGVALVGGADQTTLFPDDTPRQEALMLVDEFGFVDVDKLTREVPRLATVKELSEKHRFLHWELEFAEVFADRGGFDLIVGNPPWIRVEWNEGGVMGDFEPSFVLKGHSATKLAKLRREAMGYLSGLREAYLDEHVEFAGMQGFLNAEQNYPLLRKTPANLFKCFLPRAWDSTNESGAAGFLHPEGVYDDPKGGALREELYLRLRYHLQFQNELRLFPEVHHETLFSVNIYGKQVVHPSFLHISNLFATSTVDASTMLVDAPHPRLYDFAKTDERRGNVPGIKDIEGSWCTTGHPSRAIFVSGEQLELFARIYDGPGTSPLAARLPAIHARELLTVLERFVQFPNRLADLGDGLFTTVMWNETNSQNDGTIRRETRFPEEVSELVLQGPHIHVANPFFKTPRAVCSNNLAYDPLDLTDLPEDYLPRTNYVPACATSIYSERRPCAPWELTDPWSGGFFRLAHRGMLSQAGERTLISTVIPPEVAHIHGLQSTVFRNQNHLISAAAVSVSLPADFFIKATGRANLHYSWLQLPLIAVSAEIAARILALTCLTSHFAPLWSSNWSPAFLRCGWTKTDPRLDSSRFSNLDAIWTQRLALRSDYERRQALIEIDVLVSQALGLSLDELLTMFRIQFPVLQQNERDTWYDQNGRIVFTVNKGLPGVGVDRSRWNKIRDLKSGTVPRTIIDDTLPGGPRERTITYVAPFDRCDREADYRVAWAEFERRARAAT
;
A
#
# COMPACT_ATOMS: atom_id res chain seq x y z
N MET A 1 -41.16 -7.73 10.76
CA MET A 1 -39.71 -7.51 10.58
C MET A 1 -38.91 -8.79 10.78
N ASP A 2 -39.06 -9.50 11.90
CA ASP A 2 -38.39 -10.79 12.15
C ASP A 2 -38.60 -11.84 11.05
N TYR A 3 -39.81 -11.93 10.49
CA TYR A 3 -40.07 -12.85 9.38
C TYR A 3 -39.15 -12.55 8.18
N TRP A 4 -38.99 -11.29 7.79
CA TRP A 4 -38.09 -10.91 6.71
C TRP A 4 -36.63 -11.31 7.00
N CYS A 5 -36.15 -11.05 8.21
CA CYS A 5 -34.79 -11.44 8.63
C CYS A 5 -34.60 -12.97 8.64
N ALA A 6 -35.60 -13.71 9.12
CA ALA A 6 -35.57 -15.18 9.19
C ALA A 6 -35.42 -15.85 7.81
N LEU A 7 -35.90 -15.22 6.73
CA LEU A 7 -35.74 -15.76 5.36
C LEU A 7 -34.27 -15.90 4.94
N TRP A 8 -33.35 -15.10 5.49
CA TRP A 8 -31.91 -15.18 5.20
C TRP A 8 -31.23 -16.36 5.90
N PHE A 9 -31.79 -16.83 7.01
CA PHE A 9 -31.21 -17.87 7.87
C PHE A 9 -32.06 -19.16 7.87
N TRP A 10 -32.86 -19.36 6.81
CA TRP A 10 -33.80 -20.48 6.76
C TRP A 10 -33.07 -21.84 6.80
N PRO A 11 -33.42 -22.76 7.72
CA PRO A 11 -32.74 -24.04 7.82
C PRO A 11 -32.90 -24.86 6.55
N ILE A 12 -31.79 -25.37 6.01
CA ILE A 12 -31.79 -26.20 4.78
C ILE A 12 -32.68 -27.44 4.96
N GLU A 13 -32.71 -28.03 6.15
CA GLU A 13 -33.55 -29.19 6.45
C GLU A 13 -35.05 -28.87 6.40
N LYS A 14 -35.41 -27.61 6.68
CA LYS A 14 -36.78 -27.09 6.62
C LYS A 14 -37.08 -26.37 5.29
N ALA A 15 -36.30 -26.62 4.22
CA ALA A 15 -36.48 -25.93 2.93
C ALA A 15 -37.90 -26.05 2.34
N LYS A 16 -38.62 -27.15 2.62
CA LYS A 16 -40.02 -27.34 2.20
C LYS A 16 -41.01 -26.36 2.85
N LEU A 17 -40.63 -25.77 3.99
CA LEU A 17 -41.42 -24.78 4.70
C LEU A 17 -41.09 -23.35 4.28
N LEU A 18 -40.10 -23.14 3.38
CA LEU A 18 -39.79 -21.82 2.87
C LEU A 18 -41.01 -21.29 2.09
N PRO A 19 -41.57 -20.11 2.44
CA PRO A 19 -42.80 -19.64 1.82
C PRO A 19 -42.58 -19.25 0.36
N SER A 20 -43.58 -19.51 -0.48
CA SER A 20 -43.73 -18.78 -1.73
C SER A 20 -44.04 -17.30 -1.47
N ARG A 21 -43.90 -16.45 -2.49
CA ARG A 21 -44.22 -15.02 -2.36
C ARG A 21 -45.67 -14.78 -1.92
N GLU A 22 -46.60 -15.57 -2.44
CA GLU A 22 -48.04 -15.46 -2.10
C GLU A 22 -48.29 -15.84 -0.65
N GLU A 23 -47.71 -16.96 -0.20
CA GLU A 23 -47.79 -17.40 1.20
C GLU A 23 -47.16 -16.38 2.16
N PHE A 24 -46.00 -15.82 1.81
CA PHE A 24 -45.35 -14.79 2.64
C PHE A 24 -46.24 -13.54 2.78
N LEU A 25 -46.83 -13.07 1.68
CA LEU A 25 -47.73 -11.91 1.71
C LEU A 25 -49.00 -12.20 2.52
N LEU A 26 -49.59 -13.39 2.37
CA LEU A 26 -50.75 -13.82 3.15
C LEU A 26 -50.42 -13.87 4.64
N ASP A 27 -49.31 -14.51 5.00
CA ASP A 27 -48.87 -14.62 6.40
C ASP A 27 -48.62 -13.21 7.00
N LEU A 28 -48.07 -12.27 6.22
CA LEU A 28 -47.92 -10.87 6.65
C LEU A 28 -49.26 -10.14 6.83
N THR A 29 -50.22 -10.31 5.91
CA THR A 29 -51.56 -9.72 6.04
C THR A 29 -52.22 -10.19 7.33
N VAL A 30 -52.14 -11.50 7.63
CA VAL A 30 -52.68 -12.07 8.86
C VAL A 30 -51.99 -11.49 10.11
N LEU A 31 -50.67 -11.28 10.07
CA LEU A 31 -49.90 -10.70 11.16
C LEU A 31 -50.16 -9.21 11.39
N LEU A 32 -50.50 -8.44 10.35
CA LEU A 32 -50.70 -6.99 10.43
C LEU A 32 -52.16 -6.59 10.67
N GLU A 33 -53.12 -7.27 10.03
CA GLU A 33 -54.54 -6.90 10.05
C GLU A 33 -55.35 -7.62 11.12
N GLY A 34 -54.80 -8.68 11.72
CA GLY A 34 -55.26 -9.26 12.98
C GLY A 34 -56.76 -9.34 13.17
N THR A 35 -57.51 -10.03 12.30
CA THR A 35 -58.95 -10.26 12.53
C THR A 35 -59.48 -11.54 11.87
N SER A 36 -60.13 -12.37 12.70
CA SER A 36 -61.19 -13.38 12.51
C SER A 36 -61.41 -14.21 11.22
N GLN A 37 -60.78 -13.91 10.07
CA GLN A 37 -60.89 -14.71 8.83
C GLN A 37 -59.57 -15.41 8.44
N GLY A 38 -58.41 -14.94 8.93
CA GLY A 38 -57.10 -15.48 8.53
C GLY A 38 -56.86 -16.94 8.95
N VAL A 39 -57.37 -17.35 10.11
CA VAL A 39 -57.18 -18.72 10.63
C VAL A 39 -57.92 -19.77 9.78
N ALA A 40 -59.00 -19.39 9.08
CA ALA A 40 -59.75 -20.30 8.21
C ALA A 40 -59.07 -20.52 6.84
N LEU A 41 -58.08 -19.71 6.46
CA LEU A 41 -57.44 -19.77 5.15
C LEU A 41 -56.10 -20.52 5.14
N VAL A 42 -55.45 -20.68 6.29
CA VAL A 42 -54.09 -21.27 6.38
C VAL A 42 -54.13 -22.76 6.75
N GLY A 43 -55.24 -23.26 7.29
CA GLY A 43 -55.41 -24.65 7.71
C GLY A 43 -56.21 -25.49 6.71
N GLY A 44 -55.53 -26.13 5.76
CA GLY A 44 -55.97 -27.40 5.15
C GLY A 44 -57.21 -27.39 4.25
N ALA A 45 -57.06 -27.98 3.07
CA ALA A 45 -58.19 -28.53 2.32
C ALA A 45 -59.02 -29.47 3.20
N ASP A 46 -60.34 -29.45 3.03
CA ASP A 46 -61.37 -30.25 3.72
C ASP A 46 -61.85 -29.74 5.09
N GLN A 47 -62.71 -28.73 5.10
CA GLN A 47 -63.88 -28.75 5.99
C GLN A 47 -65.03 -27.84 5.52
N THR A 48 -66.18 -28.48 5.33
CA THR A 48 -67.48 -27.90 5.03
C THR A 48 -67.94 -26.93 6.11
N THR A 49 -68.45 -25.78 5.69
CA THR A 49 -69.13 -24.77 6.49
C THR A 49 -70.24 -25.38 7.35
N LEU A 50 -70.10 -25.29 8.66
CA LEU A 50 -71.10 -25.61 9.68
C LEU A 50 -71.30 -24.36 10.53
N PHE A 51 -72.25 -23.48 10.18
CA PHE A 51 -73.23 -22.80 11.06
C PHE A 51 -73.94 -21.65 10.30
N PRO A 52 -75.24 -21.39 10.56
CA PRO A 52 -76.07 -20.46 9.79
C PRO A 52 -76.06 -19.02 10.34
N ASP A 53 -76.39 -18.09 9.46
CA ASP A 53 -76.67 -16.67 9.70
C ASP A 53 -77.71 -16.46 10.82
N ASP A 54 -77.33 -15.83 11.95
CA ASP A 54 -78.21 -14.91 12.72
C ASP A 54 -77.53 -14.38 14.00
N THR A 55 -76.52 -13.52 13.85
CA THR A 55 -76.14 -12.56 14.90
C THR A 55 -75.75 -11.25 14.22
N PRO A 56 -76.21 -10.07 14.69
CA PRO A 56 -75.96 -8.81 14.00
C PRO A 56 -74.46 -8.52 13.93
N ARG A 57 -73.91 -8.63 12.72
CA ARG A 57 -72.48 -8.40 12.37
C ARG A 57 -71.92 -7.08 12.91
N GLN A 58 -72.78 -6.09 13.19
CA GLN A 58 -72.40 -4.74 13.61
C GLN A 58 -71.95 -4.62 15.07
N GLU A 59 -72.45 -5.43 16.01
CA GLU A 59 -72.01 -5.33 17.42
C GLU A 59 -70.67 -6.05 17.67
N ALA A 60 -70.35 -7.07 16.86
CA ALA A 60 -69.02 -7.69 16.85
C ALA A 60 -67.96 -6.83 16.14
N LEU A 61 -68.36 -5.91 15.24
CA LEU A 61 -67.46 -4.99 14.53
C LEU A 61 -67.07 -3.76 15.38
N MET A 62 -67.93 -3.30 16.28
CA MET A 62 -67.63 -2.10 17.10
C MET A 62 -66.72 -2.37 18.32
N LEU A 63 -66.55 -3.62 18.75
CA LEU A 63 -65.64 -3.98 19.85
C LEU A 63 -64.21 -4.30 19.39
N VAL A 64 -63.97 -4.28 18.08
CA VAL A 64 -62.72 -4.74 17.43
C VAL A 64 -61.94 -3.58 16.80
N ASP A 65 -62.53 -2.37 16.77
CA ASP A 65 -62.02 -1.19 16.05
C ASP A 65 -60.94 -0.39 16.81
N GLU A 66 -60.58 -0.77 18.03
CA GLU A 66 -59.58 -0.01 18.82
C GLU A 66 -58.28 -0.78 19.11
N PHE A 67 -58.28 -2.11 19.12
CA PHE A 67 -57.07 -2.94 19.26
C PHE A 67 -57.29 -4.33 18.64
N GLY A 68 -57.02 -4.50 17.34
CA GLY A 68 -56.98 -5.82 16.71
C GLY A 68 -55.93 -6.70 17.40
N PHE A 69 -56.36 -7.60 18.28
CA PHE A 69 -55.46 -8.52 18.99
C PHE A 69 -54.96 -9.61 18.04
N VAL A 70 -53.74 -9.43 17.50
CA VAL A 70 -52.98 -10.50 16.87
C VAL A 70 -52.36 -11.36 17.97
N ASP A 71 -52.91 -12.55 18.20
CA ASP A 71 -52.25 -13.56 19.05
C ASP A 71 -51.17 -14.27 18.24
N VAL A 72 -49.97 -13.69 18.26
CA VAL A 72 -48.78 -14.22 17.58
C VAL A 72 -48.44 -15.63 18.08
N ASP A 73 -48.68 -15.94 19.35
CA ASP A 73 -48.39 -17.26 19.92
C ASP A 73 -49.35 -18.32 19.38
N LYS A 74 -50.62 -17.98 19.18
CA LYS A 74 -51.58 -18.86 18.51
C LYS A 74 -51.22 -19.10 17.05
N LEU A 75 -50.90 -18.04 16.29
CA LEU A 75 -50.49 -18.15 14.88
C LEU A 75 -49.22 -18.97 14.71
N THR A 76 -48.27 -18.85 15.63
CA THR A 76 -47.04 -19.65 15.67
C THR A 76 -47.34 -21.15 15.85
N ARG A 77 -48.38 -21.51 16.62
CA ARG A 77 -48.79 -22.91 16.79
C ARG A 77 -49.51 -23.48 15.57
N GLU A 78 -50.30 -22.66 14.88
CA GLU A 78 -51.13 -23.10 13.75
C GLU A 78 -50.36 -23.11 12.41
N VAL A 79 -49.35 -22.23 12.26
CA VAL A 79 -48.56 -22.10 11.03
C VAL A 79 -47.11 -22.52 11.30
N PRO A 80 -46.69 -23.71 10.84
CA PRO A 80 -45.32 -24.23 11.08
C PRO A 80 -44.19 -23.31 10.61
N ARG A 81 -44.46 -22.47 9.60
CA ARG A 81 -43.51 -21.46 9.11
C ARG A 81 -43.24 -20.38 10.17
N LEU A 82 -44.29 -19.89 10.83
CA LEU A 82 -44.19 -18.86 11.86
C LEU A 82 -43.48 -19.39 13.12
N ALA A 83 -43.66 -20.67 13.46
CA ALA A 83 -42.84 -21.33 14.48
C ALA A 83 -41.34 -21.29 14.14
N THR A 84 -40.99 -21.60 12.90
CA THR A 84 -39.59 -21.55 12.43
C THR A 84 -39.06 -20.11 12.49
N VAL A 85 -39.86 -19.11 12.13
CA VAL A 85 -39.49 -17.69 12.25
C VAL A 85 -39.23 -17.31 13.70
N LYS A 86 -40.08 -17.74 14.64
CA LYS A 86 -39.91 -17.47 16.06
C LYS A 86 -38.63 -18.10 16.60
N GLU A 87 -38.36 -19.36 16.27
CA GLU A 87 -37.11 -20.05 16.62
C GLU A 87 -35.88 -19.28 16.11
N LEU A 88 -35.90 -18.84 14.85
CA LEU A 88 -34.79 -18.08 14.25
C LEU A 88 -34.63 -16.69 14.87
N SER A 89 -35.73 -16.01 15.18
CA SER A 89 -35.71 -14.71 15.89
C SER A 89 -35.09 -14.86 17.28
N GLU A 90 -35.48 -15.88 18.05
CA GLU A 90 -34.93 -16.13 19.39
C GLU A 90 -33.44 -16.53 19.34
N LYS A 91 -33.04 -17.31 18.33
CA LYS A 91 -31.65 -17.73 18.10
C LYS A 91 -30.74 -16.56 17.71
N HIS A 92 -31.13 -15.77 16.72
CA HIS A 92 -30.29 -14.73 16.14
C HIS A 92 -30.48 -13.34 16.76
N ARG A 93 -31.60 -13.13 17.47
CA ARG A 93 -31.94 -11.88 18.17
C ARG A 93 -31.82 -10.66 17.26
N PHE A 94 -32.60 -10.65 16.19
CA PHE A 94 -32.61 -9.56 15.22
C PHE A 94 -32.93 -8.22 15.92
N LEU A 95 -32.08 -7.21 15.71
CA LEU A 95 -32.26 -5.89 16.31
C LEU A 95 -32.88 -4.91 15.30
N HIS A 96 -34.10 -4.45 15.62
CA HIS A 96 -34.82 -3.46 14.82
C HIS A 96 -34.82 -2.11 15.53
N TRP A 97 -33.88 -1.23 15.16
CA TRP A 97 -33.63 0.03 15.87
C TRP A 97 -34.86 0.94 16.02
N GLU A 98 -35.68 1.06 14.98
CA GLU A 98 -36.88 1.90 14.98
C GLU A 98 -37.99 1.34 15.88
N LEU A 99 -37.99 0.03 16.13
CA LEU A 99 -38.95 -0.61 17.05
C LEU A 99 -38.45 -0.55 18.50
N GLU A 100 -37.16 -0.81 18.70
CA GLU A 100 -36.54 -0.78 20.04
C GLU A 100 -36.51 0.66 20.60
N PHE A 101 -36.32 1.65 19.75
CA PHE A 101 -36.21 3.07 20.12
C PHE A 101 -37.30 3.93 19.47
N ALA A 102 -38.54 3.42 19.41
CA ALA A 102 -39.65 4.06 18.70
C ALA A 102 -39.85 5.54 19.07
N GLU A 103 -39.79 5.90 20.36
CA GLU A 103 -39.92 7.30 20.81
C GLU A 103 -38.80 8.21 20.27
N VAL A 104 -37.57 7.70 20.17
CA VAL A 104 -36.43 8.48 19.65
C VAL A 104 -36.62 8.78 18.16
N PHE A 105 -37.07 7.80 17.39
CA PHE A 105 -37.33 7.99 15.97
C PHE A 105 -38.59 8.84 15.72
N ALA A 106 -39.64 8.65 16.50
CA ALA A 106 -40.89 9.42 16.37
C ALA A 106 -40.72 10.90 16.77
N ASP A 107 -40.11 11.18 17.92
CA ASP A 107 -40.04 12.53 18.47
C ASP A 107 -38.83 13.33 17.97
N ARG A 108 -37.70 12.65 17.69
CA ARG A 108 -36.43 13.31 17.33
C ARG A 108 -35.93 12.99 15.93
N GLY A 109 -36.60 12.09 15.21
CA GLY A 109 -36.16 11.65 13.88
C GLY A 109 -34.87 10.82 13.88
N GLY A 110 -34.46 10.29 15.04
CA GLY A 110 -33.24 9.50 15.20
C GLY A 110 -32.34 9.97 16.34
N PHE A 111 -31.17 9.34 16.48
CA PHE A 111 -30.21 9.60 17.55
C PHE A 111 -29.48 10.95 17.36
N ASP A 112 -29.27 11.66 18.47
CA ASP A 112 -28.44 12.88 18.51
C ASP A 112 -26.94 12.57 18.41
N LEU A 113 -26.51 11.43 18.97
CA LEU A 113 -25.11 11.01 19.00
C LEU A 113 -25.01 9.49 18.93
N ILE A 114 -24.23 8.99 17.98
CA ILE A 114 -23.83 7.57 17.89
C ILE A 114 -22.32 7.50 18.03
N VAL A 115 -21.80 6.72 18.96
CA VAL A 115 -20.35 6.51 19.11
C VAL A 115 -20.07 5.02 19.24
N GLY A 116 -19.04 4.52 18.55
CA GLY A 116 -18.67 3.12 18.69
C GLY A 116 -17.34 2.71 18.05
N ASN A 117 -16.89 1.52 18.42
CA ASN A 117 -15.83 0.79 17.74
C ASN A 117 -16.46 -0.43 17.05
N PRO A 118 -17.03 -0.29 15.84
CA PRO A 118 -17.65 -1.40 15.15
C PRO A 118 -16.64 -2.54 14.91
N PRO A 119 -17.09 -3.81 14.83
CA PRO A 119 -16.20 -4.96 14.72
C PRO A 119 -15.42 -5.00 13.40
N TRP A 120 -14.09 -5.22 13.47
CA TRP A 120 -13.18 -5.27 12.32
C TRP A 120 -13.09 -6.67 11.71
N ILE A 121 -14.24 -7.30 11.48
CA ILE A 121 -14.33 -8.70 11.06
C ILE A 121 -14.78 -8.76 9.62
N ARG A 122 -13.94 -9.38 8.78
CA ARG A 122 -14.33 -9.81 7.45
C ARG A 122 -15.05 -11.14 7.56
N VAL A 123 -16.27 -11.22 7.02
CA VAL A 123 -17.08 -12.43 7.07
C VAL A 123 -16.51 -13.42 6.05
N GLU A 124 -15.72 -14.39 6.51
CA GLU A 124 -15.09 -15.44 5.70
C GLU A 124 -15.39 -16.83 6.28
N TRP A 125 -15.52 -17.83 5.40
CA TRP A 125 -15.81 -19.19 5.81
C TRP A 125 -14.56 -19.84 6.42
N ASN A 126 -14.63 -20.20 7.71
CA ASN A 126 -13.55 -20.88 8.41
C ASN A 126 -13.91 -22.35 8.67
N GLU A 127 -13.77 -23.19 7.63
CA GLU A 127 -13.97 -24.64 7.73
C GLU A 127 -13.11 -25.29 8.82
N GLY A 128 -11.87 -24.80 9.01
CA GLY A 128 -10.95 -25.33 10.00
C GLY A 128 -11.43 -25.10 11.45
N GLY A 129 -12.10 -23.99 11.73
CA GLY A 129 -12.64 -23.67 13.06
C GLY A 129 -13.69 -24.68 13.50
N VAL A 130 -14.71 -24.90 12.67
CA VAL A 130 -15.79 -25.85 12.95
C VAL A 130 -15.27 -27.27 13.12
N MET A 131 -14.36 -27.70 12.25
CA MET A 131 -13.76 -29.03 12.37
C MET A 131 -12.86 -29.14 13.61
N GLY A 132 -12.20 -28.05 13.99
CA GLY A 132 -11.31 -27.96 15.15
C GLY A 132 -12.02 -28.14 16.49
N ASP A 133 -13.27 -27.69 16.59
CA ASP A 133 -14.09 -27.85 17.81
C ASP A 133 -14.38 -29.32 18.12
N PHE A 134 -14.45 -30.18 17.10
CA PHE A 134 -14.60 -31.62 17.25
C PHE A 134 -13.24 -32.34 17.37
N GLU A 135 -12.24 -31.88 16.61
CA GLU A 135 -10.92 -32.50 16.57
C GLU A 135 -9.82 -31.42 16.43
N PRO A 136 -9.18 -31.02 17.54
CA PRO A 136 -8.21 -29.93 17.56
C PRO A 136 -7.01 -30.13 16.62
N SER A 137 -6.69 -31.38 16.27
CA SER A 137 -5.56 -31.68 15.39
C SER A 137 -5.72 -31.14 13.96
N PHE A 138 -6.94 -30.83 13.52
CA PHE A 138 -7.19 -30.21 12.21
C PHE A 138 -6.69 -28.77 12.11
N VAL A 139 -6.72 -28.02 13.22
CA VAL A 139 -6.24 -26.63 13.28
C VAL A 139 -4.74 -26.58 13.59
N LEU A 140 -4.29 -27.39 14.55
CA LEU A 140 -2.90 -27.36 15.04
C LEU A 140 -1.86 -27.75 13.98
N LYS A 141 -2.24 -28.54 12.97
CA LYS A 141 -1.32 -29.02 11.93
C LYS A 141 -1.25 -28.12 10.68
N GLY A 142 -1.98 -27.00 10.66
CA GLY A 142 -1.91 -26.01 9.57
C GLY A 142 -2.09 -26.63 8.18
N HIS A 143 -3.06 -27.54 8.02
CA HIS A 143 -3.28 -28.25 6.77
C HIS A 143 -3.70 -27.30 5.64
N SER A 144 -3.26 -27.60 4.40
CA SER A 144 -3.74 -26.85 3.23
C SER A 144 -5.23 -27.12 2.99
N ALA A 145 -5.93 -26.17 2.35
CA ALA A 145 -7.37 -26.30 2.05
C ALA A 145 -7.71 -27.62 1.34
N THR A 146 -6.87 -28.06 0.39
CA THR A 146 -7.05 -29.33 -0.33
C THR A 146 -6.96 -30.54 0.59
N LYS A 147 -6.08 -30.50 1.60
CA LYS A 147 -5.92 -31.58 2.57
C LYS A 147 -7.07 -31.59 3.59
N LEU A 148 -7.51 -30.41 4.05
CA LEU A 148 -8.71 -30.25 4.88
C LEU A 148 -9.96 -30.81 4.20
N ALA A 149 -10.17 -30.54 2.91
CA ALA A 149 -11.32 -31.06 2.17
C ALA A 149 -11.36 -32.60 2.08
N LYS A 150 -10.19 -33.26 2.08
CA LYS A 150 -10.08 -34.73 2.14
C LYS A 150 -10.40 -35.23 3.54
N LEU A 151 -9.78 -34.63 4.56
CA LEU A 151 -10.00 -34.98 5.97
C LEU A 151 -11.45 -34.77 6.38
N ARG A 152 -12.14 -33.74 5.87
CA ARG A 152 -13.58 -33.52 6.10
C ARG A 152 -14.41 -34.73 5.71
N ARG A 153 -14.20 -35.29 4.51
CA ARG A 153 -14.98 -36.45 4.05
C ARG A 153 -14.80 -37.67 4.94
N GLU A 154 -13.59 -37.85 5.46
CA GLU A 154 -13.27 -38.93 6.40
C GLU A 154 -13.91 -38.63 7.77
N ALA A 155 -13.72 -37.42 8.31
CA ALA A 155 -14.24 -36.93 9.58
C ALA A 155 -15.76 -37.03 9.71
N MET A 156 -16.48 -36.66 8.66
CA MET A 156 -17.95 -36.75 8.62
C MET A 156 -18.47 -38.19 8.75
N GLY A 157 -17.63 -39.19 8.48
CA GLY A 157 -17.99 -40.61 8.61
C GLY A 157 -17.79 -41.19 10.01
N TYR A 158 -16.92 -40.61 10.84
CA TYR A 158 -16.58 -41.15 12.16
C TYR A 158 -16.87 -40.20 13.35
N LEU A 159 -17.10 -38.91 13.12
CA LEU A 159 -17.50 -37.95 14.15
C LEU A 159 -19.01 -37.71 14.11
N SER A 160 -19.71 -38.20 15.13
CA SER A 160 -21.14 -37.93 15.33
C SER A 160 -21.38 -36.44 15.60
N GLY A 161 -22.38 -35.84 14.96
CA GLY A 161 -22.77 -34.44 15.16
C GLY A 161 -21.98 -33.41 14.35
N LEU A 162 -20.80 -33.76 13.82
CA LEU A 162 -19.98 -32.84 13.00
C LEU A 162 -20.74 -32.37 11.75
N ARG A 163 -21.52 -33.25 11.12
CA ARG A 163 -22.29 -32.90 9.91
C ARG A 163 -23.35 -31.85 10.19
N GLU A 164 -24.09 -32.00 11.28
CA GLU A 164 -25.16 -31.09 11.68
C GLU A 164 -24.57 -29.73 12.06
N ALA A 165 -23.57 -29.70 12.95
CA ALA A 165 -22.87 -28.47 13.33
C ALA A 165 -22.22 -27.76 12.13
N TYR A 166 -21.64 -28.50 11.19
CA TYR A 166 -21.08 -27.93 9.97
C TYR A 166 -22.14 -27.31 9.07
N LEU A 167 -23.27 -27.97 8.88
CA LEU A 167 -24.35 -27.44 8.06
C LEU A 167 -24.98 -26.22 8.72
N ASP A 168 -25.20 -26.25 10.03
CA ASP A 168 -25.72 -25.12 10.79
C ASP A 168 -24.81 -23.90 10.69
N GLU A 169 -23.51 -24.04 10.98
CA GLU A 169 -22.56 -22.94 10.85
C GLU A 169 -22.48 -22.44 9.40
N HIS A 170 -22.57 -23.35 8.42
CA HIS A 170 -22.55 -22.97 7.01
C HIS A 170 -23.78 -22.18 6.60
N VAL A 171 -24.98 -22.55 7.10
CA VAL A 171 -26.22 -21.79 6.89
C VAL A 171 -26.11 -20.41 7.52
N GLU A 172 -25.59 -20.30 8.75
CA GLU A 172 -25.39 -19.03 9.42
C GLU A 172 -24.43 -18.13 8.65
N PHE A 173 -23.27 -18.68 8.25
CA PHE A 173 -22.29 -17.97 7.46
C PHE A 173 -22.86 -17.50 6.12
N ALA A 174 -23.50 -18.40 5.36
CA ALA A 174 -24.04 -18.10 4.04
C ALA A 174 -25.20 -17.09 4.13
N GLY A 175 -26.06 -17.22 5.14
CA GLY A 175 -27.16 -16.29 5.40
C GLY A 175 -26.67 -14.89 5.76
N MET A 176 -25.70 -14.80 6.68
CA MET A 176 -25.05 -13.54 7.05
C MET A 176 -24.35 -12.90 5.84
N GLN A 177 -23.58 -13.68 5.08
CA GLN A 177 -22.90 -13.18 3.88
C GLN A 177 -23.92 -12.72 2.84
N GLY A 178 -25.01 -13.45 2.63
CA GLY A 178 -26.10 -13.06 1.74
C GLY A 178 -26.74 -11.74 2.17
N PHE A 179 -27.10 -11.62 3.45
CA PHE A 179 -27.74 -10.43 4.02
C PHE A 179 -26.86 -9.18 3.88
N LEU A 180 -25.56 -9.29 4.20
CA LEU A 180 -24.64 -8.15 4.18
C LEU A 180 -24.25 -7.70 2.75
N ASN A 181 -24.27 -8.61 1.77
CA ASN A 181 -23.97 -8.29 0.38
C ASN A 181 -25.22 -7.96 -0.47
N ALA A 182 -26.42 -8.04 0.12
CA ALA A 182 -27.66 -7.73 -0.56
C ALA A 182 -27.79 -6.23 -0.84
N GLU A 183 -28.07 -5.88 -2.09
CA GLU A 183 -28.25 -4.48 -2.54
C GLU A 183 -29.44 -3.80 -1.87
N GLN A 184 -30.46 -4.59 -1.48
CA GLN A 184 -31.64 -4.10 -0.76
C GLN A 184 -31.31 -3.62 0.66
N ASN A 185 -30.29 -4.22 1.29
CA ASN A 185 -29.90 -3.90 2.67
C ASN A 185 -28.76 -2.88 2.72
N TYR A 186 -27.75 -3.05 1.84
CA TYR A 186 -26.55 -2.21 1.80
C TYR A 186 -26.20 -1.79 0.38
N PRO A 187 -26.99 -0.91 -0.26
CA PRO A 187 -26.78 -0.50 -1.65
C PRO A 187 -25.39 0.13 -1.88
N LEU A 188 -24.89 0.89 -0.90
CA LEU A 188 -23.60 1.58 -0.96
C LEU A 188 -22.38 0.64 -0.89
N LEU A 189 -22.57 -0.61 -0.43
CA LEU A 189 -21.48 -1.59 -0.26
C LEU A 189 -21.40 -2.58 -1.42
N ARG A 190 -22.17 -2.36 -2.49
CA ARG A 190 -22.18 -3.21 -3.68
C ARG A 190 -20.76 -3.41 -4.22
N LYS A 191 -20.37 -4.67 -4.49
CA LYS A 191 -19.04 -5.10 -4.99
C LYS A 191 -17.87 -4.93 -4.02
N THR A 192 -18.11 -4.46 -2.80
CA THR A 192 -17.10 -4.42 -1.73
C THR A 192 -17.24 -5.69 -0.89
N PRO A 193 -16.14 -6.37 -0.49
CA PRO A 193 -16.24 -7.51 0.40
C PRO A 193 -16.95 -7.13 1.72
N ALA A 194 -17.88 -7.97 2.17
CA ALA A 194 -18.59 -7.79 3.44
C ALA A 194 -17.61 -7.74 4.62
N ASN A 195 -17.40 -6.53 5.13
CA ASN A 195 -16.69 -6.27 6.37
C ASN A 195 -17.65 -5.55 7.30
N LEU A 196 -17.85 -6.08 8.50
CA LEU A 196 -18.94 -5.65 9.38
C LEU A 196 -18.90 -4.16 9.67
N PHE A 197 -17.72 -3.58 9.92
CA PHE A 197 -17.63 -2.15 10.22
C PHE A 197 -18.14 -1.25 9.09
N LYS A 198 -18.01 -1.67 7.82
CA LYS A 198 -18.51 -0.89 6.67
C LYS A 198 -20.04 -0.81 6.67
N CYS A 199 -20.72 -1.80 7.25
CA CYS A 199 -22.18 -1.87 7.34
C CYS A 199 -22.73 -0.93 8.42
N PHE A 200 -21.97 -0.69 9.50
CA PHE A 200 -22.35 0.25 10.55
C PHE A 200 -22.41 1.70 10.07
N LEU A 201 -21.63 2.07 9.04
CA LEU A 201 -21.59 3.44 8.51
C LEU A 201 -22.95 3.89 7.94
N PRO A 202 -23.50 3.25 6.87
CA PRO A 202 -24.81 3.62 6.36
C PRO A 202 -25.90 3.46 7.42
N ARG A 203 -25.84 2.40 8.25
CA ARG A 203 -26.84 2.19 9.30
C ARG A 203 -26.88 3.33 10.31
N ALA A 204 -25.73 3.87 10.68
CA ALA A 204 -25.64 5.00 11.58
C ALA A 204 -26.15 6.28 10.91
N TRP A 205 -25.85 6.50 9.63
CA TRP A 205 -26.35 7.66 8.89
C TRP A 205 -27.88 7.66 8.80
N ASP A 206 -28.50 6.50 8.58
CA ASP A 206 -29.97 6.35 8.55
C ASP A 206 -30.61 6.51 9.92
N SER A 207 -29.88 6.17 11.00
CA SER A 207 -30.40 6.21 12.37
C SER A 207 -30.12 7.54 13.09
N THR A 208 -29.33 8.44 12.51
CA THR A 208 -28.95 9.73 13.12
C THR A 208 -29.91 10.83 12.63
N ASN A 209 -30.36 11.71 13.52
CA ASN A 209 -31.22 12.82 13.11
C ASN A 209 -30.45 13.91 12.34
N GLU A 210 -31.17 14.90 11.77
CA GLU A 210 -30.59 15.95 10.92
C GLU A 210 -29.50 16.82 11.59
N SER A 211 -29.51 16.91 12.93
CA SER A 211 -28.56 17.70 13.70
C SER A 211 -27.53 16.83 14.45
N GLY A 212 -27.65 15.51 14.34
CA GLY A 212 -26.84 14.56 15.08
C GLY A 212 -25.47 14.30 14.47
N ALA A 213 -24.66 13.54 15.20
CA ALA A 213 -23.32 13.14 14.77
C ALA A 213 -23.06 11.66 15.07
N ALA A 214 -22.23 11.03 14.24
CA ALA A 214 -21.75 9.68 14.44
C ALA A 214 -20.21 9.66 14.49
N GLY A 215 -19.64 9.08 15.55
CA GLY A 215 -18.21 8.94 15.76
C GLY A 215 -17.79 7.47 15.78
N PHE A 216 -16.96 7.04 14.83
CA PHE A 216 -16.50 5.65 14.75
C PHE A 216 -14.99 5.51 14.75
N LEU A 217 -14.54 4.48 15.46
CA LEU A 217 -13.19 3.95 15.38
C LEU A 217 -13.17 2.75 14.43
N HIS A 218 -12.52 2.86 13.27
CA HIS A 218 -12.48 1.73 12.32
C HIS A 218 -11.22 1.74 11.43
N PRO A 219 -10.93 0.64 10.70
CA PRO A 219 -9.80 0.57 9.77
C PRO A 219 -9.98 1.47 8.54
N GLU A 220 -8.87 1.77 7.86
CA GLU A 220 -8.81 2.66 6.69
C GLU A 220 -9.49 2.12 5.42
N GLY A 221 -9.98 0.87 5.46
CA GLY A 221 -10.50 0.13 4.31
C GLY A 221 -11.65 0.78 3.52
N VAL A 222 -12.22 1.88 3.99
CA VAL A 222 -13.24 2.68 3.28
C VAL A 222 -12.62 3.74 2.37
N TYR A 223 -11.40 4.18 2.69
CA TYR A 223 -10.70 5.27 2.01
C TYR A 223 -9.77 4.79 0.90
N ASP A 224 -9.24 3.57 0.99
CA ASP A 224 -8.20 3.05 0.10
C ASP A 224 -8.69 1.95 -0.87
N ASP A 225 -9.85 1.34 -0.62
CA ASP A 225 -10.41 0.26 -1.44
C ASP A 225 -10.76 0.77 -2.86
N PRO A 226 -10.14 0.23 -3.92
CA PRO A 226 -10.44 0.63 -5.30
C PRO A 226 -11.92 0.45 -5.70
N LYS A 227 -12.65 -0.48 -5.06
CA LYS A 227 -14.06 -0.74 -5.33
C LYS A 227 -15.02 0.03 -4.43
N GLY A 228 -14.49 0.79 -3.45
CA GLY A 228 -15.27 1.55 -2.46
C GLY A 228 -15.80 2.91 -2.91
N GLY A 229 -15.74 3.23 -4.21
CA GLY A 229 -16.09 4.56 -4.73
C GLY A 229 -17.50 5.03 -4.34
N ALA A 230 -18.52 4.18 -4.51
CA ALA A 230 -19.91 4.52 -4.18
C ALA A 230 -20.11 4.84 -2.70
N LEU A 231 -19.43 4.12 -1.80
CA LEU A 231 -19.45 4.43 -0.37
C LEU A 231 -18.79 5.77 -0.09
N ARG A 232 -17.64 6.06 -0.73
CA ARG A 232 -16.91 7.31 -0.54
C ARG A 232 -17.71 8.53 -0.96
N GLU A 233 -18.51 8.41 -2.03
CA GLU A 233 -19.34 9.51 -2.51
C GLU A 233 -20.31 10.03 -1.45
N GLU A 234 -20.98 9.12 -0.73
CA GLU A 234 -21.86 9.48 0.38
C GLU A 234 -21.09 9.82 1.67
N LEU A 235 -19.96 9.15 1.88
CA LEU A 235 -19.12 9.31 3.07
C LEU A 235 -18.52 10.72 3.14
N TYR A 236 -17.90 11.22 2.07
CA TYR A 236 -17.21 12.52 2.10
C TYR A 236 -18.16 13.71 2.28
N LEU A 237 -19.43 13.57 1.91
CA LEU A 237 -20.45 14.58 2.16
C LEU A 237 -20.89 14.62 3.64
N ARG A 238 -20.63 13.56 4.41
CA ARG A 238 -20.96 13.47 5.84
C ARG A 238 -19.75 13.64 6.73
N LEU A 239 -18.56 13.28 6.25
CA LEU A 239 -17.31 13.35 7.00
C LEU A 239 -16.99 14.79 7.44
N ARG A 240 -16.49 14.93 8.67
CA ARG A 240 -16.03 16.20 9.26
C ARG A 240 -14.61 16.10 9.78
N TYR A 241 -14.26 14.95 10.37
CA TYR A 241 -12.92 14.68 10.85
C TYR A 241 -12.52 13.26 10.43
N HIS A 242 -11.37 13.15 9.79
CA HIS A 242 -10.66 11.91 9.56
C HIS A 242 -9.28 11.99 10.21
N LEU A 243 -9.11 11.25 11.31
CA LEU A 243 -7.90 11.26 12.12
C LEU A 243 -7.28 9.85 12.09
N GLN A 244 -6.29 9.66 11.24
CA GLN A 244 -5.65 8.36 11.00
C GLN A 244 -4.47 8.13 11.95
N PHE A 245 -4.51 7.01 12.65
CA PHE A 245 -3.53 6.55 13.63
C PHE A 245 -2.81 5.28 13.18
N GLN A 246 -1.59 5.11 13.68
CA GLN A 246 -0.84 3.86 13.69
C GLN A 246 -0.63 3.41 15.14
N ASN A 247 -0.85 2.14 15.44
CA ASN A 247 -0.78 1.60 16.80
C ASN A 247 0.67 1.40 17.33
N GLU A 248 1.63 2.20 16.86
CA GLU A 248 3.05 2.04 17.17
C GLU A 248 3.39 2.31 18.64
N LEU A 249 2.64 3.20 19.29
CA LEU A 249 2.71 3.42 20.75
C LEU A 249 1.90 2.40 21.55
N ARG A 250 1.32 1.39 20.89
CA ARG A 250 0.46 0.36 21.50
C ARG A 250 -0.68 0.96 22.32
N LEU A 251 -1.38 1.94 21.75
CA LEU A 251 -2.63 2.49 22.31
C LEU A 251 -3.64 1.36 22.59
N PHE A 252 -3.59 0.31 21.76
CA PHE A 252 -4.26 -0.97 21.98
C PHE A 252 -3.20 -2.08 22.12
N PRO A 253 -2.89 -2.55 23.35
CA PRO A 253 -1.79 -3.51 23.59
C PRO A 253 -1.94 -4.86 22.89
N GLU A 254 -3.17 -5.30 22.69
CA GLU A 254 -3.53 -6.59 22.07
C GLU A 254 -3.52 -6.54 20.53
N VAL A 255 -3.37 -5.36 19.94
CA VAL A 255 -3.39 -5.15 18.49
C VAL A 255 -1.95 -4.98 17.97
N HIS A 256 -1.68 -5.51 16.78
CA HIS A 256 -0.36 -5.35 16.16
C HIS A 256 0.03 -3.87 16.06
N HIS A 257 1.30 -3.55 16.29
CA HIS A 257 1.75 -2.16 16.37
C HIS A 257 1.59 -1.40 15.04
N GLU A 258 1.72 -2.10 13.91
CA GLU A 258 1.57 -1.51 12.57
C GLU A 258 0.10 -1.36 12.12
N THR A 259 -0.88 -1.75 12.94
CA THR A 259 -2.29 -1.67 12.54
C THR A 259 -2.73 -0.21 12.37
N LEU A 260 -3.26 0.09 11.18
CA LEU A 260 -3.83 1.38 10.79
C LEU A 260 -5.31 1.43 11.13
N PHE A 261 -5.74 2.51 11.77
CA PHE A 261 -7.13 2.80 12.09
C PHE A 261 -7.36 4.30 12.12
N SER A 262 -8.62 4.73 12.10
CA SER A 262 -8.96 6.14 12.22
C SER A 262 -10.14 6.38 13.14
N VAL A 263 -10.14 7.59 13.72
CA VAL A 263 -11.32 8.19 14.33
C VAL A 263 -12.01 9.02 13.24
N ASN A 264 -13.26 8.69 12.98
CA ASN A 264 -14.07 9.25 11.92
C ASN A 264 -15.32 9.89 12.51
N ILE A 265 -15.48 11.19 12.27
CA ILE A 265 -16.65 11.93 12.73
C ILE A 265 -17.49 12.30 11.52
N TYR A 266 -18.71 11.81 11.51
CA TYR A 266 -19.73 12.08 10.50
C TYR A 266 -20.80 13.00 11.11
N GLY A 267 -21.23 13.99 10.32
CA GLY A 267 -22.39 14.80 10.64
C GLY A 267 -23.41 14.75 9.49
N LYS A 268 -24.34 15.70 9.49
CA LYS A 268 -25.34 15.84 8.42
C LYS A 268 -24.71 15.89 7.03
N GLN A 269 -25.42 15.38 6.03
CA GLN A 269 -24.98 15.50 4.64
C GLN A 269 -24.90 16.97 4.22
N VAL A 270 -23.78 17.35 3.59
CA VAL A 270 -23.60 18.68 2.96
C VAL A 270 -23.51 18.56 1.44
N VAL A 271 -23.67 19.67 0.74
CA VAL A 271 -23.63 19.74 -0.73
C VAL A 271 -22.20 19.59 -1.27
N HIS A 272 -21.22 20.15 -0.55
CA HIS A 272 -19.81 20.10 -0.94
C HIS A 272 -18.98 19.46 0.18
N PRO A 273 -18.06 18.54 -0.15
CA PRO A 273 -17.23 17.88 0.84
C PRO A 273 -16.31 18.90 1.50
N SER A 274 -16.19 18.79 2.82
CA SER A 274 -15.39 19.71 3.64
C SER A 274 -15.09 19.03 4.97
N PHE A 275 -13.87 18.53 5.13
CA PHE A 275 -13.46 17.85 6.34
C PHE A 275 -11.99 18.11 6.69
N LEU A 276 -11.68 17.98 7.97
CA LEU A 276 -10.32 18.01 8.46
C LEU A 276 -9.71 16.60 8.38
N HIS A 277 -8.53 16.52 7.79
CA HIS A 277 -7.76 15.30 7.62
C HIS A 277 -6.41 15.45 8.32
N ILE A 278 -6.08 14.49 9.20
CA ILE A 278 -4.76 14.37 9.81
C ILE A 278 -4.31 12.91 9.73
N SER A 279 -3.12 12.70 9.19
CA SER A 279 -2.50 11.39 9.04
C SER A 279 -1.25 11.20 9.89
N ASN A 280 -0.80 9.95 9.98
CA ASN A 280 0.39 9.54 10.73
C ASN A 280 0.35 9.98 12.20
N LEU A 281 -0.80 9.80 12.85
CA LEU A 281 -0.95 10.06 14.28
C LEU A 281 -0.48 8.84 15.09
N PHE A 282 0.19 9.12 16.20
CA PHE A 282 0.63 8.08 17.15
C PHE A 282 0.05 8.30 18.55
N ALA A 283 -0.27 9.55 18.90
CA ALA A 283 -0.88 9.95 20.16
C ALA A 283 -2.04 10.92 19.91
N THR A 284 -3.09 10.83 20.72
CA THR A 284 -4.30 11.68 20.60
C THR A 284 -4.01 13.16 20.86
N SER A 285 -3.11 13.47 21.80
CA SER A 285 -2.67 14.85 22.11
C SER A 285 -2.11 15.60 20.90
N THR A 286 -1.58 14.87 19.92
CA THR A 286 -1.10 15.43 18.64
C THR A 286 -2.21 16.14 17.88
N VAL A 287 -3.45 15.63 17.96
CA VAL A 287 -4.62 16.21 17.30
C VAL A 287 -4.91 17.57 17.90
N ASP A 288 -5.01 17.67 19.23
CA ASP A 288 -5.31 18.91 19.93
C ASP A 288 -4.23 19.97 19.67
N ALA A 289 -2.95 19.56 19.72
CA ALA A 289 -1.81 20.44 19.47
C ALA A 289 -1.73 20.92 18.01
N SER A 290 -2.15 20.09 17.05
CA SER A 290 -2.15 20.43 15.61
C SER A 290 -3.33 21.31 15.23
N THR A 291 -4.48 21.11 15.86
CA THR A 291 -5.69 21.91 15.64
C THR A 291 -5.72 23.19 16.47
N MET A 292 -4.73 23.38 17.36
CA MET A 292 -4.69 24.47 18.35
C MET A 292 -5.95 24.52 19.22
N LEU A 293 -6.57 23.37 19.51
CA LEU A 293 -7.71 23.26 20.43
C LEU A 293 -7.33 23.44 21.90
N VAL A 294 -6.02 23.47 22.19
CA VAL A 294 -5.48 23.84 23.50
C VAL A 294 -5.58 25.37 23.61
N ASP A 295 -6.70 25.88 24.15
CA ASP A 295 -6.95 27.24 24.71
C ASP A 295 -8.15 28.04 24.16
N ALA A 296 -8.98 27.52 23.25
CA ALA A 296 -10.15 28.27 22.73
C ALA A 296 -11.51 27.55 22.96
N PRO A 297 -12.49 28.19 23.64
CA PRO A 297 -13.79 27.57 23.96
C PRO A 297 -14.79 27.52 22.78
N HIS A 298 -14.35 27.73 21.54
CA HIS A 298 -15.24 27.63 20.38
C HIS A 298 -14.45 27.32 19.10
N PRO A 299 -14.86 26.32 18.28
CA PRO A 299 -14.28 26.09 16.96
C PRO A 299 -14.75 27.21 16.03
N ARG A 300 -14.04 28.35 16.02
CA ARG A 300 -14.09 29.26 14.88
C ARG A 300 -13.04 28.78 13.90
N LEU A 301 -13.45 28.54 12.65
CA LEU A 301 -12.55 28.31 11.52
C LEU A 301 -11.41 29.32 11.60
N TYR A 302 -10.26 28.89 12.12
CA TYR A 302 -9.05 29.69 12.06
C TYR A 302 -8.63 29.72 10.60
N ASP A 303 -8.33 30.91 10.09
CA ASP A 303 -7.76 31.08 8.77
C ASP A 303 -6.35 30.47 8.79
N PHE A 304 -6.27 29.17 8.51
CA PHE A 304 -5.05 28.37 8.52
C PHE A 304 -4.01 28.87 7.49
N ALA A 305 -4.35 29.86 6.66
CA ALA A 305 -3.44 30.55 5.76
C ALA A 305 -2.49 31.52 6.49
N LYS A 306 -2.78 31.90 7.75
CA LYS A 306 -1.92 32.74 8.58
C LYS A 306 -1.28 31.96 9.72
N THR A 307 -0.47 30.95 9.40
CA THR A 307 0.39 30.33 10.42
C THR A 307 1.68 31.13 10.57
N ASP A 308 1.82 31.73 11.76
CA ASP A 308 3.01 32.34 12.32
C ASP A 308 4.28 31.56 11.92
N GLU A 309 5.25 32.24 11.29
CA GLU A 309 6.62 31.76 11.07
C GLU A 309 7.35 31.37 12.39
N ARG A 310 6.71 31.60 13.55
CA ARG A 310 7.23 31.40 14.90
C ARG A 310 7.24 29.94 15.39
N ARG A 311 6.60 28.97 14.71
CA ARG A 311 6.51 27.56 15.19
C ARG A 311 7.58 26.59 14.66
N GLY A 312 8.51 27.05 13.82
CA GLY A 312 9.61 26.23 13.30
C GLY A 312 9.18 25.23 12.21
N ASN A 313 10.03 24.24 11.92
CA ASN A 313 9.78 23.24 10.88
C ASN A 313 8.68 22.25 11.30
N VAL A 314 7.91 21.74 10.33
CA VAL A 314 6.95 20.66 10.57
C VAL A 314 7.70 19.41 11.10
N PRO A 315 7.25 18.82 12.22
CA PRO A 315 7.86 17.61 12.75
C PRO A 315 7.73 16.45 11.76
N GLY A 316 8.74 15.60 11.69
CA GLY A 316 8.69 14.37 10.88
C GLY A 316 7.88 13.26 11.54
N ILE A 317 7.73 12.13 10.84
CA ILE A 317 7.09 10.91 11.38
C ILE A 317 7.83 10.39 12.62
N LYS A 318 9.16 10.49 12.62
CA LYS A 318 10.02 10.20 13.76
C LYS A 318 10.74 11.47 14.22
N ASP A 319 11.02 11.54 15.51
CA ASP A 319 11.79 12.65 16.08
C ASP A 319 13.31 12.48 15.81
N ILE A 320 14.10 13.42 16.35
CA ILE A 320 15.55 13.43 16.16
C ILE A 320 16.24 12.22 16.82
N GLU A 321 15.63 11.63 17.84
CA GLU A 321 16.11 10.45 18.57
C GLU A 321 15.72 9.13 17.88
N GLY A 322 14.84 9.20 16.86
CA GLY A 322 14.36 8.04 16.10
C GLY A 322 13.11 7.39 16.70
N SER A 323 12.52 8.02 17.70
CA SER A 323 11.26 7.65 18.33
C SER A 323 10.06 8.18 17.53
N TRP A 324 8.88 7.59 17.71
CA TRP A 324 7.65 8.03 17.03
C TRP A 324 7.23 9.41 17.51
N CYS A 325 7.04 10.35 16.57
CA CYS A 325 6.84 11.74 16.91
C CYS A 325 5.38 12.05 17.33
N THR A 326 5.21 12.57 18.54
CA THR A 326 3.90 12.98 19.10
C THR A 326 3.67 14.50 19.10
N THR A 327 4.59 15.25 18.52
CA THR A 327 4.48 16.71 18.43
C THR A 327 3.45 17.12 17.38
N GLY A 328 2.48 17.94 17.79
CA GLY A 328 1.49 18.54 16.89
C GLY A 328 2.02 19.77 16.15
N HIS A 329 1.50 20.03 14.96
CA HIS A 329 1.81 21.23 14.18
C HIS A 329 0.62 21.64 13.30
N PRO A 330 0.31 22.93 13.13
CA PRO A 330 -0.83 23.38 12.32
C PRO A 330 -0.84 22.88 10.88
N SER A 331 0.34 22.76 10.24
CA SER A 331 0.43 22.21 8.88
C SER A 331 0.03 20.74 8.76
N ARG A 332 -0.05 19.99 9.88
CA ARG A 332 -0.57 18.61 9.89
C ARG A 332 -2.10 18.56 9.73
N ALA A 333 -2.78 19.66 10.04
CA ALA A 333 -4.21 19.82 9.83
C ALA A 333 -4.48 20.23 8.38
N ILE A 334 -4.85 19.24 7.55
CA ILE A 334 -5.14 19.42 6.14
C ILE A 334 -6.66 19.53 5.97
N PHE A 335 -7.12 20.63 5.41
CA PHE A 335 -8.52 20.78 5.04
C PHE A 335 -8.73 20.19 3.64
N VAL A 336 -9.63 19.21 3.54
CA VAL A 336 -9.91 18.51 2.29
C VAL A 336 -11.29 18.95 1.79
N SER A 337 -11.29 19.58 0.63
CA SER A 337 -12.47 19.99 -0.13
C SER A 337 -12.58 19.23 -1.45
N GLY A 338 -13.54 19.61 -2.30
CA GLY A 338 -13.68 19.04 -3.65
C GLY A 338 -12.42 19.17 -4.50
N GLU A 339 -11.67 20.27 -4.36
CA GLU A 339 -10.42 20.50 -5.11
C GLU A 339 -9.32 19.51 -4.72
N GLN A 340 -9.13 19.26 -3.43
CA GLN A 340 -8.14 18.28 -2.96
C GLN A 340 -8.54 16.86 -3.34
N LEU A 341 -9.83 16.54 -3.28
CA LEU A 341 -10.34 15.24 -3.75
C LEU A 341 -10.13 15.05 -5.25
N GLU A 342 -10.30 16.11 -6.07
CA GLU A 342 -10.02 16.07 -7.50
C GLU A 342 -8.54 15.80 -7.76
N LEU A 343 -7.65 16.48 -7.02
CA LEU A 343 -6.21 16.22 -7.07
C LEU A 343 -5.91 14.75 -6.74
N PHE A 344 -6.51 14.19 -5.68
CA PHE A 344 -6.29 12.79 -5.30
C PHE A 344 -6.82 11.81 -6.36
N ALA A 345 -8.00 12.05 -6.93
CA ALA A 345 -8.52 11.24 -8.04
C ALA A 345 -7.53 11.22 -9.22
N ARG A 346 -6.93 12.36 -9.57
CA ARG A 346 -5.97 12.45 -10.68
C ARG A 346 -4.65 11.74 -10.43
N ILE A 347 -4.23 11.59 -9.16
CA ILE A 347 -2.97 10.94 -8.79
C ILE A 347 -3.17 9.44 -8.62
N TYR A 348 -4.18 9.07 -7.85
CA TYR A 348 -4.27 7.71 -7.34
C TYR A 348 -5.23 6.86 -8.17
N ASP A 349 -6.28 7.45 -8.75
CA ASP A 349 -7.39 6.76 -9.41
C ASP A 349 -7.33 6.83 -10.95
N GLY A 350 -8.22 6.08 -11.59
CA GLY A 350 -8.29 6.04 -13.05
C GLY A 350 -8.78 7.36 -13.65
N PRO A 351 -8.46 7.65 -14.93
CA PRO A 351 -9.01 8.81 -15.63
C PRO A 351 -10.55 8.82 -15.58
N GLY A 352 -11.14 9.99 -15.29
CA GLY A 352 -12.59 10.17 -15.21
C GLY A 352 -13.23 9.75 -13.89
N THR A 353 -12.45 9.36 -12.87
CA THR A 353 -12.97 9.11 -11.51
C THR A 353 -13.55 10.40 -10.92
N SER A 354 -14.77 10.33 -10.38
CA SER A 354 -15.39 11.43 -9.63
C SER A 354 -14.51 11.83 -8.43
N PRO A 355 -14.30 13.13 -8.15
CA PRO A 355 -13.60 13.56 -6.94
C PRO A 355 -14.17 12.92 -5.66
N LEU A 356 -15.49 12.79 -5.57
CA LEU A 356 -16.16 12.19 -4.43
C LEU A 356 -15.92 10.67 -4.30
N ALA A 357 -15.47 10.01 -5.36
CA ALA A 357 -15.10 8.59 -5.34
C ALA A 357 -13.59 8.37 -5.14
N ALA A 358 -12.80 9.45 -5.07
CA ALA A 358 -11.34 9.41 -4.97
C ALA A 358 -10.88 8.69 -3.72
N ARG A 359 -9.74 7.99 -3.78
CA ARG A 359 -9.09 7.47 -2.57
C ARG A 359 -8.43 8.58 -1.77
N LEU A 360 -8.42 8.44 -0.45
CA LEU A 360 -7.78 9.41 0.45
C LEU A 360 -6.35 8.96 0.81
N PRO A 361 -5.31 9.65 0.33
CA PRO A 361 -3.92 9.34 0.68
C PRO A 361 -3.56 9.78 2.10
N ALA A 362 -2.60 9.11 2.72
CA ALA A 362 -2.05 9.49 4.03
C ALA A 362 -0.99 10.60 3.89
N ILE A 363 -1.41 11.87 3.91
CA ILE A 363 -0.50 13.02 3.76
C ILE A 363 -0.17 13.61 5.12
N HIS A 364 1.12 13.69 5.45
CA HIS A 364 1.57 14.13 6.78
C HIS A 364 1.42 15.65 7.00
N ALA A 365 1.58 16.46 5.96
CA ALA A 365 1.63 17.91 6.07
C ALA A 365 1.17 18.60 4.79
N ARG A 366 0.63 19.81 4.91
CA ARG A 366 0.13 20.64 3.79
C ARG A 366 1.21 20.95 2.76
N GLU A 367 2.45 21.17 3.19
CA GLU A 367 3.60 21.45 2.32
C GLU A 367 3.92 20.28 1.38
N LEU A 368 3.51 19.06 1.72
CA LEU A 368 3.66 17.91 0.83
C LEU A 368 2.58 17.85 -0.25
N LEU A 369 1.45 18.54 -0.05
CA LEU A 369 0.37 18.62 -1.03
C LEU A 369 0.81 19.45 -2.25
N THR A 370 1.51 20.56 -2.03
CA THR A 370 2.03 21.42 -3.12
C THR A 370 2.98 20.64 -4.02
N VAL A 371 3.81 19.76 -3.45
CA VAL A 371 4.67 18.87 -4.22
C VAL A 371 3.84 17.94 -5.11
N LEU A 372 2.81 17.28 -4.57
CA LEU A 372 1.94 16.41 -5.35
C LEU A 372 1.21 17.16 -6.48
N GLU A 373 0.78 18.40 -6.24
CA GLU A 373 0.21 19.28 -7.27
C GLU A 373 1.19 19.52 -8.43
N ARG A 374 2.48 19.75 -8.13
CA ARG A 374 3.53 19.95 -9.16
C ARG A 374 3.71 18.71 -10.03
N PHE A 375 3.69 17.51 -9.45
CA PHE A 375 3.73 16.26 -10.21
C PHE A 375 2.52 16.13 -11.14
N VAL A 376 1.33 16.54 -10.68
CA VAL A 376 0.10 16.43 -11.47
C VAL A 376 0.04 17.46 -12.59
N GLN A 377 0.51 18.68 -12.34
CA GLN A 377 0.54 19.79 -13.30
C GLN A 377 1.65 19.64 -14.35
N PHE A 378 2.65 18.79 -14.11
CA PHE A 378 3.73 18.58 -15.06
C PHE A 378 3.20 18.04 -16.39
N PRO A 379 3.53 18.67 -17.54
CA PRO A 379 2.80 18.46 -18.80
C PRO A 379 3.06 17.10 -19.46
N ASN A 380 4.26 16.53 -19.29
CA ASN A 380 4.65 15.28 -19.94
C ASN A 380 4.93 14.20 -18.89
N ARG A 381 4.27 13.05 -19.03
CA ARG A 381 4.45 11.86 -18.19
C ARG A 381 5.00 10.71 -19.01
N LEU A 382 5.54 9.71 -18.33
CA LEU A 382 6.03 8.50 -19.00
C LEU A 382 4.89 7.75 -19.71
N ALA A 383 3.69 7.75 -19.13
CA ALA A 383 2.48 7.17 -19.75
C ALA A 383 2.14 7.79 -21.12
N ASP A 384 2.47 9.07 -21.34
CA ASP A 384 2.14 9.79 -22.58
C ASP A 384 2.99 9.33 -23.77
N LEU A 385 4.07 8.56 -23.52
CA LEU A 385 4.89 7.99 -24.58
C LEU A 385 4.17 6.87 -25.36
N GLY A 386 3.08 6.30 -24.82
CA GLY A 386 2.30 5.25 -25.49
C GLY A 386 3.16 4.12 -26.04
N ASP A 387 3.08 3.87 -27.35
CA ASP A 387 3.87 2.85 -28.06
C ASP A 387 5.38 3.14 -28.11
N GLY A 388 5.86 4.21 -27.47
CA GLY A 388 7.30 4.48 -27.27
C GLY A 388 7.90 3.75 -26.06
N LEU A 389 7.09 3.07 -25.25
CA LEU A 389 7.51 2.34 -24.05
C LEU A 389 6.91 0.92 -24.02
N PHE A 390 7.66 -0.05 -23.50
CA PHE A 390 7.18 -1.42 -23.33
C PHE A 390 7.65 -1.96 -21.98
N THR A 391 6.71 -2.32 -21.10
CA THR A 391 7.00 -2.79 -19.75
C THR A 391 6.65 -4.26 -19.58
N THR A 392 7.50 -5.01 -18.88
CA THR A 392 7.32 -6.44 -18.63
C THR A 392 7.78 -6.85 -17.23
N VAL A 393 7.21 -7.95 -16.74
CA VAL A 393 7.60 -8.66 -15.51
C VAL A 393 8.48 -9.89 -15.81
N MET A 394 8.76 -10.15 -17.10
CA MET A 394 9.48 -11.30 -17.63
C MET A 394 8.95 -12.64 -17.11
N TRP A 395 9.61 -13.28 -16.14
CA TRP A 395 9.31 -14.65 -15.74
C TRP A 395 8.55 -14.74 -14.42
N ASN A 396 7.46 -15.50 -14.41
CA ASN A 396 6.80 -15.88 -13.17
C ASN A 396 7.52 -17.10 -12.59
N GLU A 397 8.11 -16.96 -11.40
CA GLU A 397 8.98 -17.97 -10.80
C GLU A 397 8.36 -19.37 -10.78
N THR A 398 7.09 -19.49 -10.37
CA THR A 398 6.42 -20.79 -10.27
C THR A 398 6.06 -21.33 -11.65
N ASN A 399 5.42 -20.51 -12.49
CA ASN A 399 4.94 -20.97 -13.79
C ASN A 399 6.09 -21.31 -14.74
N SER A 400 7.14 -20.48 -14.74
CA SER A 400 8.31 -20.62 -15.61
C SER A 400 9.25 -21.75 -15.18
N GLN A 401 9.15 -22.23 -13.94
CA GLN A 401 9.77 -23.49 -13.54
C GLN A 401 8.93 -24.69 -13.99
N ASN A 402 7.61 -24.61 -13.86
CA ASN A 402 6.69 -25.69 -14.26
C ASN A 402 6.69 -25.94 -15.78
N ASP A 403 6.83 -24.88 -16.60
CA ASP A 403 6.90 -24.98 -18.06
C ASP A 403 8.32 -25.24 -18.62
N GLY A 404 9.31 -25.40 -17.74
CA GLY A 404 10.70 -25.68 -18.09
C GLY A 404 11.45 -24.51 -18.74
N THR A 405 11.01 -23.27 -18.58
CA THR A 405 11.73 -22.08 -19.08
C THR A 405 12.97 -21.77 -18.23
N ILE A 406 12.84 -21.81 -16.90
CA ILE A 406 13.93 -21.60 -15.95
C ILE A 406 13.99 -22.76 -14.96
N ARG A 407 15.15 -22.95 -14.33
CA ARG A 407 15.34 -23.87 -13.22
C ARG A 407 16.14 -23.20 -12.11
N ARG A 408 15.88 -23.60 -10.87
CA ARG A 408 16.62 -23.09 -9.73
C ARG A 408 17.98 -23.76 -9.63
N GLU A 409 19.03 -23.00 -9.88
CA GLU A 409 20.43 -23.40 -9.69
C GLU A 409 21.23 -22.16 -9.30
N THR A 410 21.94 -22.23 -8.18
CA THR A 410 22.71 -21.11 -7.67
C THR A 410 24.15 -21.17 -8.21
N ARG A 411 24.47 -20.34 -9.21
CA ARG A 411 25.81 -20.32 -9.86
C ARG A 411 26.18 -18.94 -10.40
N PHE A 412 27.47 -18.75 -10.70
CA PHE A 412 27.88 -17.65 -11.57
C PHE A 412 27.57 -18.03 -13.02
N PRO A 413 26.88 -17.16 -13.78
CA PRO A 413 26.63 -17.40 -15.20
C PRO A 413 27.91 -17.20 -16.01
N GLU A 414 28.03 -17.91 -17.12
CA GLU A 414 29.15 -17.75 -18.07
C GLU A 414 28.84 -16.67 -19.12
N GLU A 415 27.55 -16.53 -19.46
CA GLU A 415 27.06 -15.56 -20.42
C GLU A 415 25.99 -14.63 -19.81
N VAL A 416 25.86 -13.43 -20.37
CA VAL A 416 24.83 -12.46 -19.96
C VAL A 416 23.42 -13.02 -20.15
N SER A 417 23.23 -13.84 -21.19
CA SER A 417 21.97 -14.49 -21.57
C SER A 417 21.43 -15.46 -20.50
N GLU A 418 22.31 -16.01 -19.64
CA GLU A 418 21.98 -16.92 -18.54
C GLU A 418 21.59 -16.18 -17.25
N LEU A 419 21.90 -14.88 -17.15
CA LEU A 419 21.69 -14.12 -15.93
C LEU A 419 20.20 -13.82 -15.72
N VAL A 420 19.64 -14.32 -14.62
CA VAL A 420 18.26 -14.04 -14.19
C VAL A 420 18.26 -13.27 -12.88
N LEU A 421 18.00 -11.97 -12.95
CA LEU A 421 18.00 -11.09 -11.79
C LEU A 421 16.78 -11.29 -10.88
N GLN A 422 17.02 -10.99 -9.61
CA GLN A 422 16.03 -10.88 -8.54
C GLN A 422 16.18 -9.54 -7.82
N GLY A 423 15.14 -9.12 -7.09
CA GLY A 423 15.10 -7.88 -6.32
C GLY A 423 16.40 -7.48 -5.63
N PRO A 424 17.01 -8.34 -4.78
CA PRO A 424 18.22 -8.01 -4.04
C PRO A 424 19.43 -7.60 -4.89
N HIS A 425 19.52 -8.01 -6.16
CA HIS A 425 20.65 -7.69 -7.02
C HIS A 425 20.79 -6.20 -7.33
N ILE A 426 19.68 -5.47 -7.36
CA ILE A 426 19.67 -4.05 -7.73
C ILE A 426 19.36 -3.15 -6.54
N HIS A 427 19.88 -1.92 -6.54
CA HIS A 427 19.47 -0.84 -5.64
C HIS A 427 19.42 0.50 -6.41
N VAL A 428 19.21 1.62 -5.71
CA VAL A 428 19.01 2.93 -6.33
C VAL A 428 20.25 3.30 -7.15
N ALA A 429 20.06 3.42 -8.47
CA ALA A 429 21.11 3.65 -9.46
C ALA A 429 22.29 2.64 -9.36
N ASN A 430 22.05 1.45 -8.81
CA ASN A 430 23.07 0.41 -8.65
C ASN A 430 22.60 -0.92 -9.23
N PRO A 431 23.09 -1.34 -10.41
CA PRO A 431 22.79 -2.65 -10.98
C PRO A 431 23.47 -3.82 -10.27
N PHE A 432 24.50 -3.57 -9.46
CA PHE A 432 25.29 -4.58 -8.75
C PHE A 432 25.31 -4.28 -7.24
N PHE A 433 24.18 -4.43 -6.58
CA PHE A 433 24.04 -4.16 -5.15
C PHE A 433 24.45 -5.34 -4.27
N LYS A 434 23.85 -6.51 -4.51
CA LYS A 434 24.13 -7.75 -3.77
C LYS A 434 24.18 -8.94 -4.70
N THR A 435 24.87 -9.98 -4.25
CA THR A 435 24.88 -11.29 -4.90
C THR A 435 24.41 -12.38 -3.93
N PRO A 436 23.65 -13.38 -4.37
CA PRO A 436 23.32 -14.56 -3.57
C PRO A 436 24.59 -15.23 -3.04
N ARG A 437 24.50 -15.84 -1.86
CA ARG A 437 25.50 -16.80 -1.35
C ARG A 437 25.45 -18.10 -2.15
N ALA A 438 26.54 -18.87 -2.14
CA ALA A 438 26.60 -20.17 -2.79
C ALA A 438 25.48 -21.11 -2.30
N VAL A 439 25.14 -21.01 -1.01
CA VAL A 439 23.96 -21.65 -0.42
C VAL A 439 22.90 -20.58 -0.12
N CYS A 440 21.92 -20.45 -1.01
CA CYS A 440 20.83 -19.49 -0.87
C CYS A 440 19.56 -20.16 -0.31
N SER A 441 19.52 -20.38 1.00
CA SER A 441 18.40 -21.06 1.69
C SER A 441 17.23 -20.14 2.05
N ASN A 442 17.46 -18.83 2.17
CA ASN A 442 16.44 -17.85 2.54
C ASN A 442 16.67 -16.50 1.84
N ASN A 443 15.74 -15.56 2.03
CA ASN A 443 15.76 -14.21 1.45
C ASN A 443 16.87 -13.29 2.02
N LEU A 444 17.57 -13.69 3.08
CA LEU A 444 18.68 -12.95 3.69
C LEU A 444 20.06 -13.47 3.23
N ALA A 445 20.11 -14.55 2.46
CA ALA A 445 21.36 -15.18 2.00
C ALA A 445 22.00 -14.44 0.81
N TYR A 446 22.22 -13.13 0.98
CA TYR A 446 22.81 -12.24 -0.01
C TYR A 446 23.89 -11.38 0.64
N ASP A 447 25.02 -11.23 -0.05
CA ASP A 447 26.14 -10.40 0.42
C ASP A 447 26.28 -9.13 -0.44
N PRO A 448 26.54 -7.96 0.19
CA PRO A 448 26.82 -6.72 -0.54
C PRO A 448 28.07 -6.81 -1.41
N LEU A 449 28.01 -6.20 -2.59
CA LEU A 449 29.13 -6.12 -3.52
C LEU A 449 30.00 -4.90 -3.25
N ASP A 450 31.32 -5.08 -3.27
CA ASP A 450 32.27 -3.97 -3.26
C ASP A 450 32.57 -3.52 -4.69
N LEU A 451 31.97 -2.40 -5.08
CA LEU A 451 32.13 -1.84 -6.42
C LEU A 451 33.56 -1.41 -6.73
N THR A 452 34.42 -1.15 -5.73
CA THR A 452 35.81 -0.75 -5.97
C THR A 452 36.69 -1.89 -6.48
N ASP A 453 36.25 -3.13 -6.27
CA ASP A 453 37.01 -4.35 -6.59
C ASP A 453 36.28 -5.24 -7.61
N LEU A 454 35.22 -4.71 -8.23
CA LEU A 454 34.41 -5.43 -9.21
C LEU A 454 35.15 -5.52 -10.55
N PRO A 455 35.32 -6.71 -11.16
CA PRO A 455 35.87 -6.87 -12.51
C PRO A 455 35.12 -6.08 -13.59
N GLU A 456 35.76 -5.86 -14.74
CA GLU A 456 35.15 -5.12 -15.85
C GLU A 456 33.98 -5.88 -16.50
N ASP A 457 34.05 -7.20 -16.57
CA ASP A 457 33.07 -8.12 -17.18
C ASP A 457 32.24 -8.88 -16.14
N TYR A 458 32.11 -8.32 -14.93
CA TYR A 458 31.47 -9.02 -13.82
C TYR A 458 29.99 -9.32 -14.06
N LEU A 459 29.60 -10.57 -13.79
CA LEU A 459 28.22 -11.03 -13.67
C LEU A 459 27.96 -11.58 -12.25
N PRO A 460 26.89 -11.15 -11.57
CA PRO A 460 26.57 -11.63 -10.24
C PRO A 460 26.09 -13.08 -10.28
N ARG A 461 26.21 -13.77 -9.14
CA ARG A 461 25.61 -15.09 -8.95
C ARG A 461 24.10 -15.00 -9.16
N THR A 462 23.50 -15.96 -9.82
CA THR A 462 22.05 -16.07 -9.98
C THR A 462 21.53 -17.29 -9.25
N ASN A 463 20.26 -17.27 -8.81
CA ASN A 463 19.56 -18.45 -8.29
C ASN A 463 18.75 -19.18 -9.35
N TYR A 464 18.56 -18.59 -10.53
CA TYR A 464 17.81 -19.18 -11.63
C TYR A 464 18.63 -19.07 -12.91
N VAL A 465 18.58 -20.13 -13.70
CA VAL A 465 19.22 -20.21 -15.01
C VAL A 465 18.21 -20.74 -16.03
N PRO A 466 18.39 -20.49 -17.33
CA PRO A 466 17.60 -21.12 -18.38
C PRO A 466 17.58 -22.66 -18.26
N ALA A 467 16.43 -23.27 -18.51
CA ALA A 467 16.25 -24.73 -18.46
C ALA A 467 15.94 -25.35 -19.84
N CYS A 468 15.86 -24.53 -20.88
CA CYS A 468 15.62 -24.95 -22.25
C CYS A 468 16.74 -24.47 -23.20
N ALA A 469 16.73 -24.94 -24.44
CA ALA A 469 17.67 -24.49 -25.47
C ALA A 469 17.56 -22.98 -25.71
N THR A 470 18.68 -22.33 -26.04
CA THR A 470 18.77 -20.87 -26.22
C THR A 470 17.74 -20.31 -27.20
N SER A 471 17.43 -21.03 -28.28
CA SER A 471 16.39 -20.63 -29.25
C SER A 471 15.01 -20.57 -28.61
N ILE A 472 14.60 -21.63 -27.91
CA ILE A 472 13.31 -21.71 -27.20
C ILE A 472 13.26 -20.66 -26.08
N TYR A 473 14.35 -20.47 -25.35
CA TYR A 473 14.40 -19.48 -24.28
C TYR A 473 14.17 -18.07 -24.85
N SER A 474 14.83 -17.73 -25.96
CA SER A 474 14.65 -16.45 -26.66
C SER A 474 13.25 -16.27 -27.23
N GLU A 475 12.64 -17.31 -27.83
CA GLU A 475 11.27 -17.27 -28.35
C GLU A 475 10.22 -17.01 -27.25
N ARG A 476 10.44 -17.53 -26.05
CA ARG A 476 9.52 -17.33 -24.92
C ARG A 476 9.63 -15.92 -24.32
N ARG A 477 10.70 -15.17 -24.62
CA ARG A 477 10.93 -13.85 -24.00
C ARG A 477 9.90 -12.84 -24.52
N PRO A 478 9.43 -11.90 -23.66
CA PRO A 478 8.56 -10.83 -24.11
C PRO A 478 9.22 -9.98 -25.20
N CYS A 479 8.46 -9.62 -26.24
CA CYS A 479 8.94 -8.86 -27.39
C CYS A 479 8.38 -7.43 -27.39
N ALA A 480 9.20 -6.44 -27.74
CA ALA A 480 8.74 -5.07 -27.87
C ALA A 480 7.94 -4.92 -29.19
N PRO A 481 6.78 -4.24 -29.19
CA PRO A 481 5.83 -4.31 -30.30
C PRO A 481 6.24 -3.54 -31.58
N TRP A 482 7.34 -2.77 -31.56
CA TRP A 482 7.71 -1.85 -32.63
C TRP A 482 8.94 -2.25 -33.47
N GLU A 483 9.53 -3.43 -33.27
CA GLU A 483 10.59 -3.94 -34.16
C GLU A 483 10.17 -5.21 -34.91
N LEU A 484 10.23 -5.13 -36.25
CA LEU A 484 9.85 -6.21 -37.18
C LEU A 484 11.05 -7.09 -37.60
N THR A 485 12.28 -6.69 -37.30
CA THR A 485 13.50 -7.34 -37.82
C THR A 485 14.33 -8.07 -36.77
N ASP A 486 14.15 -7.81 -35.47
CA ASP A 486 14.57 -8.68 -34.36
C ASP A 486 13.77 -8.32 -33.08
N PRO A 487 12.65 -8.99 -32.77
CA PRO A 487 11.59 -8.44 -31.91
C PRO A 487 11.91 -8.40 -30.40
N TRP A 488 13.15 -8.62 -30.00
CA TRP A 488 13.45 -9.02 -28.64
C TRP A 488 13.68 -7.83 -27.68
N SER A 489 12.85 -7.72 -26.62
CA SER A 489 12.98 -6.67 -25.59
C SER A 489 14.31 -6.74 -24.80
N GLY A 490 15.00 -7.88 -24.85
CA GLY A 490 16.30 -8.04 -24.25
C GLY A 490 17.46 -7.53 -25.11
N GLY A 491 17.26 -7.11 -26.36
CA GLY A 491 18.31 -6.46 -27.15
C GLY A 491 18.61 -5.02 -26.68
N PHE A 492 17.81 -4.52 -25.75
CA PHE A 492 17.84 -3.13 -25.29
C PHE A 492 18.30 -3.01 -23.85
N PHE A 493 18.81 -1.84 -23.48
CA PHE A 493 18.90 -1.43 -22.09
C PHE A 493 17.49 -1.21 -21.53
N ARG A 494 17.26 -1.68 -20.30
CA ARG A 494 15.96 -1.56 -19.63
C ARG A 494 16.09 -0.81 -18.32
N LEU A 495 15.10 0.00 -17.98
CA LEU A 495 14.95 0.52 -16.62
C LEU A 495 14.24 -0.54 -15.78
N ALA A 496 14.90 -1.07 -14.76
CA ALA A 496 14.35 -2.07 -13.86
C ALA A 496 13.98 -1.45 -12.51
N HIS A 497 12.79 -1.76 -12.03
CA HIS A 497 12.26 -1.39 -10.73
C HIS A 497 12.02 -2.62 -9.86
N ARG A 498 12.25 -2.53 -8.56
CA ARG A 498 11.72 -3.53 -7.61
C ARG A 498 10.20 -3.42 -7.56
N GLY A 499 9.51 -4.54 -7.77
CA GLY A 499 8.05 -4.58 -7.82
C GLY A 499 7.41 -4.45 -6.43
N MET A 500 8.05 -4.97 -5.38
CA MET A 500 7.56 -4.83 -4.00
C MET A 500 8.11 -3.56 -3.36
N LEU A 501 7.21 -2.73 -2.84
CA LEU A 501 7.49 -1.42 -2.26
C LEU A 501 7.52 -1.50 -0.73
N SER A 502 8.51 -0.87 -0.11
CA SER A 502 8.61 -0.79 1.36
C SER A 502 8.28 0.62 1.84
N GLN A 503 7.05 0.81 2.35
CA GLN A 503 6.59 2.12 2.84
C GLN A 503 7.37 2.57 4.09
N ALA A 504 7.74 1.64 4.97
CA ALA A 504 8.58 1.90 6.14
C ALA A 504 10.09 1.87 5.84
N GLY A 505 10.49 1.54 4.61
CA GLY A 505 11.88 1.37 4.21
C GLY A 505 12.64 2.68 4.06
N GLU A 506 13.96 2.56 3.85
CA GLU A 506 14.84 3.69 3.52
C GLU A 506 14.44 4.38 2.22
N ARG A 507 14.12 3.58 1.20
CA ARG A 507 13.68 3.97 -0.14
C ARG A 507 12.47 3.13 -0.51
N THR A 508 11.43 3.74 -1.07
CA THR A 508 10.23 3.01 -1.53
C THR A 508 10.41 2.61 -3.00
N LEU A 509 10.80 3.55 -3.86
CA LEU A 509 11.12 3.31 -5.26
C LEU A 509 12.61 2.98 -5.43
N ILE A 510 12.90 1.75 -5.86
CA ILE A 510 14.27 1.28 -6.12
C ILE A 510 14.40 0.93 -7.60
N SER A 511 15.27 1.65 -8.30
CA SER A 511 15.38 1.62 -9.76
C SER A 511 16.84 1.66 -10.22
N THR A 512 17.15 0.98 -11.33
CA THR A 512 18.44 1.06 -12.03
C THR A 512 18.30 0.65 -13.49
N VAL A 513 19.27 1.02 -14.33
CA VAL A 513 19.36 0.49 -15.69
C VAL A 513 20.03 -0.89 -15.66
N ILE A 514 19.49 -1.85 -16.41
CA ILE A 514 20.05 -3.19 -16.63
C ILE A 514 20.43 -3.36 -18.11
N PRO A 515 21.49 -4.16 -18.41
CA PRO A 515 21.97 -4.30 -19.77
C PRO A 515 21.07 -5.22 -20.62
N PRO A 516 21.29 -5.24 -21.94
CA PRO A 516 20.74 -6.24 -22.83
C PRO A 516 20.99 -7.67 -22.31
N GLU A 517 20.17 -8.61 -22.76
CA GLU A 517 20.19 -10.04 -22.51
C GLU A 517 19.87 -10.55 -21.11
N VAL A 518 19.99 -9.68 -20.12
CA VAL A 518 19.67 -10.01 -18.74
C VAL A 518 18.17 -10.24 -18.55
N ALA A 519 17.81 -11.42 -18.08
CA ALA A 519 16.44 -11.72 -17.67
C ALA A 519 16.20 -11.33 -16.21
N HIS A 520 14.93 -11.32 -15.79
CA HIS A 520 14.57 -11.22 -14.37
C HIS A 520 13.29 -11.97 -14.06
N ILE A 521 13.03 -12.20 -12.77
CA ILE A 521 11.76 -12.73 -12.29
C ILE A 521 10.75 -11.61 -11.98
N HIS A 522 9.49 -12.00 -11.77
CA HIS A 522 8.33 -11.14 -11.49
C HIS A 522 8.51 -10.17 -10.31
N GLY A 523 9.45 -10.43 -9.39
CA GLY A 523 9.82 -9.50 -8.33
C GLY A 523 10.41 -8.17 -8.83
N LEU A 524 10.79 -8.10 -10.11
CA LEU A 524 11.21 -6.90 -10.81
C LEU A 524 10.23 -6.58 -11.95
N GLN A 525 10.07 -5.28 -12.25
CA GLN A 525 9.39 -4.77 -13.44
C GLN A 525 10.42 -4.03 -14.29
N SER A 526 10.54 -4.32 -15.58
CA SER A 526 11.49 -3.63 -16.44
C SER A 526 10.85 -3.04 -17.68
N THR A 527 11.37 -1.89 -18.13
CA THR A 527 10.83 -1.14 -19.25
C THR A 527 11.89 -0.81 -20.28
N VAL A 528 11.54 -1.09 -21.53
CA VAL A 528 12.28 -0.67 -22.72
C VAL A 528 11.71 0.67 -23.20
N PHE A 529 12.59 1.56 -23.63
CA PHE A 529 12.22 2.82 -24.26
C PHE A 529 12.76 2.83 -25.68
N ARG A 530 11.93 3.30 -26.63
CA ARG A 530 12.36 3.48 -28.03
C ARG A 530 13.47 4.53 -28.18
N ASN A 531 13.49 5.52 -27.29
CA ASN A 531 14.50 6.59 -27.26
C ASN A 531 15.35 6.47 -25.98
N GLN A 532 16.67 6.39 -26.12
CA GLN A 532 17.59 6.32 -24.98
C GLN A 532 17.57 7.58 -24.11
N ASN A 533 17.28 8.76 -24.65
CA ASN A 533 17.09 9.96 -23.84
C ASN A 533 15.89 9.83 -22.90
N HIS A 534 14.82 9.14 -23.31
CA HIS A 534 13.68 8.86 -22.42
C HIS A 534 14.07 7.85 -21.33
N LEU A 535 14.90 6.84 -21.67
CA LEU A 535 15.46 5.92 -20.67
C LEU A 535 16.29 6.68 -19.62
N ILE A 536 17.18 7.58 -20.04
CA ILE A 536 18.04 8.37 -19.15
C ILE A 536 17.19 9.31 -18.29
N SER A 537 16.20 9.99 -18.86
CA SER A 537 15.25 10.82 -18.10
C SER A 537 14.50 9.98 -17.06
N ALA A 538 13.90 8.88 -17.48
CA ALA A 538 13.12 8.01 -16.61
C ALA A 538 13.99 7.43 -15.48
N ALA A 539 15.23 7.05 -15.79
CA ALA A 539 16.20 6.57 -14.80
C ALA A 539 16.54 7.66 -13.78
N ALA A 540 16.88 8.88 -14.23
CA ALA A 540 17.21 10.00 -13.34
C ALA A 540 16.05 10.37 -12.41
N VAL A 541 14.84 10.49 -12.95
CA VAL A 541 13.64 10.76 -12.15
C VAL A 541 13.40 9.62 -11.17
N SER A 542 13.43 8.37 -11.61
CA SER A 542 13.09 7.21 -10.78
C SER A 542 14.09 6.88 -9.65
N VAL A 543 15.30 7.43 -9.69
CA VAL A 543 16.28 7.29 -8.59
C VAL A 543 16.24 8.45 -7.61
N SER A 544 15.56 9.54 -7.97
CA SER A 544 15.47 10.76 -7.18
C SER A 544 14.53 10.64 -5.98
N LEU A 545 14.78 11.42 -4.94
CA LEU A 545 13.94 11.51 -3.75
C LEU A 545 12.52 12.05 -4.04
N PRO A 546 12.31 13.06 -4.91
CA PRO A 546 10.96 13.51 -5.26
C PRO A 546 10.09 12.41 -5.88
N ALA A 547 10.63 11.60 -6.80
CA ALA A 547 9.88 10.50 -7.41
C ALA A 547 9.60 9.37 -6.41
N ASP A 548 10.56 9.08 -5.53
CA ASP A 548 10.37 8.13 -4.44
C ASP A 548 9.24 8.61 -3.51
N PHE A 549 9.22 9.90 -3.15
CA PHE A 549 8.14 10.50 -2.38
C PHE A 549 6.78 10.34 -3.07
N PHE A 550 6.71 10.65 -4.38
CA PHE A 550 5.48 10.50 -5.14
C PHE A 550 4.94 9.05 -5.10
N ILE A 551 5.81 8.05 -5.31
CA ILE A 551 5.42 6.64 -5.22
C ILE A 551 5.07 6.23 -3.78
N LYS A 552 5.81 6.72 -2.79
CA LYS A 552 5.56 6.49 -1.36
C LYS A 552 4.20 7.04 -0.93
N ALA A 553 3.84 8.23 -1.40
CA ALA A 553 2.54 8.86 -1.14
C ALA A 553 1.35 8.05 -1.70
N THR A 554 1.57 7.10 -2.61
CA THR A 554 0.51 6.17 -3.07
C THR A 554 0.13 5.12 -2.05
N GLY A 555 0.95 4.86 -1.04
CA GLY A 555 0.71 3.84 -0.01
C GLY A 555 0.67 2.39 -0.53
N ARG A 556 0.96 2.15 -1.81
CA ARG A 556 0.85 0.81 -2.42
C ARG A 556 1.98 -0.11 -1.95
N ALA A 557 1.66 -1.38 -1.69
CA ALA A 557 2.65 -2.41 -1.39
C ALA A 557 3.39 -2.95 -2.63
N ASN A 558 2.83 -2.73 -3.82
CA ASN A 558 3.42 -3.16 -5.10
C ASN A 558 3.29 -2.05 -6.15
N LEU A 559 4.33 -1.92 -6.98
CA LEU A 559 4.47 -0.84 -7.94
C LEU A 559 3.38 -0.86 -9.02
N HIS A 560 3.01 -2.05 -9.55
CA HIS A 560 1.97 -2.21 -10.58
C HIS A 560 1.88 -1.07 -11.61
N TYR A 561 3.00 -0.72 -12.27
CA TYR A 561 3.07 0.34 -13.28
C TYR A 561 2.75 1.77 -12.82
N SER A 562 2.59 2.04 -11.52
CA SER A 562 2.31 3.40 -11.01
C SER A 562 3.41 4.41 -11.36
N TRP A 563 4.63 3.93 -11.55
CA TRP A 563 5.78 4.74 -12.01
C TRP A 563 5.58 5.34 -13.41
N LEU A 564 4.66 4.84 -14.24
CA LEU A 564 4.32 5.47 -15.52
C LEU A 564 3.72 6.87 -15.35
N GLN A 565 3.22 7.20 -14.16
CA GLN A 565 2.74 8.55 -13.83
C GLN A 565 3.89 9.52 -13.52
N LEU A 566 5.14 9.05 -13.47
CA LEU A 566 6.26 9.93 -13.22
C LEU A 566 6.49 10.91 -14.39
N PRO A 567 6.94 12.14 -14.10
CA PRO A 567 7.27 13.14 -15.10
C PRO A 567 8.39 12.70 -16.04
N LEU A 568 8.28 13.11 -17.31
CA LEU A 568 9.36 13.02 -18.29
C LEU A 568 10.04 14.38 -18.41
N ILE A 569 11.24 14.51 -17.85
CA ILE A 569 12.01 15.77 -17.81
C ILE A 569 13.00 15.88 -18.97
N ALA A 570 13.41 17.10 -19.29
CA ALA A 570 14.51 17.31 -20.22
C ALA A 570 15.84 16.85 -19.58
N VAL A 571 16.61 16.04 -20.32
CA VAL A 571 17.90 15.53 -19.85
C VAL A 571 18.99 16.56 -20.11
N SER A 572 19.54 17.15 -19.05
CA SER A 572 20.73 17.98 -19.13
C SER A 572 22.02 17.14 -19.10
N ALA A 573 23.14 17.73 -19.52
CA ALA A 573 24.45 17.09 -19.43
C ALA A 573 24.81 16.68 -17.99
N GLU A 574 24.46 17.52 -17.01
CA GLU A 574 24.71 17.25 -15.58
C GLU A 574 23.93 16.02 -15.09
N ILE A 575 22.68 15.85 -15.53
CA ILE A 575 21.86 14.68 -15.22
C ILE A 575 22.42 13.43 -15.89
N ALA A 576 22.63 13.48 -17.22
CA ALA A 576 23.10 12.35 -18.01
C ALA A 576 24.45 11.81 -17.51
N ALA A 577 25.43 12.69 -17.29
CA ALA A 577 26.76 12.30 -16.84
C ALA A 577 26.71 11.54 -15.50
N ARG A 578 25.91 12.00 -14.53
CA ARG A 578 25.79 11.36 -13.21
C ARG A 578 25.04 10.04 -13.28
N ILE A 579 23.90 9.98 -13.95
CA ILE A 579 23.11 8.75 -14.01
C ILE A 579 23.85 7.66 -14.77
N LEU A 580 24.50 7.99 -15.90
CA LEU A 580 25.32 7.04 -16.66
C LEU A 580 26.54 6.59 -15.85
N ALA A 581 27.23 7.49 -15.17
CA ALA A 581 28.39 7.11 -14.34
C ALA A 581 27.99 6.24 -13.12
N LEU A 582 26.76 6.41 -12.59
CA LEU A 582 26.25 5.55 -11.52
C LEU A 582 25.90 4.14 -12.00
N THR A 583 25.32 4.02 -13.21
CA THR A 583 24.79 2.75 -13.73
C THR A 583 25.80 1.95 -14.57
N CYS A 584 26.63 2.60 -15.37
CA CYS A 584 27.54 1.97 -16.33
C CYS A 584 28.79 1.40 -15.64
N LEU A 585 28.60 0.40 -14.77
CA LEU A 585 29.64 -0.16 -13.90
C LEU A 585 30.54 -1.19 -14.57
N THR A 586 30.06 -1.89 -15.60
CA THR A 586 30.78 -2.97 -16.31
C THR A 586 30.81 -2.74 -17.82
N SER A 587 31.63 -3.50 -18.54
CA SER A 587 31.80 -3.45 -20.00
C SER A 587 30.50 -3.73 -20.74
N HIS A 588 29.56 -4.46 -20.13
CA HIS A 588 28.20 -4.68 -20.64
C HIS A 588 27.38 -3.37 -20.81
N PHE A 589 27.79 -2.28 -20.18
CA PHE A 589 27.18 -0.95 -20.33
C PHE A 589 27.94 -0.04 -21.30
N ALA A 590 29.07 -0.48 -21.86
CA ALA A 590 29.85 0.32 -22.79
C ALA A 590 29.03 0.84 -23.99
N PRO A 591 28.11 0.06 -24.61
CA PRO A 591 27.29 0.58 -25.70
C PRO A 591 26.38 1.73 -25.27
N LEU A 592 25.78 1.68 -24.07
CA LEU A 592 24.92 2.74 -23.54
C LEU A 592 25.73 4.01 -23.24
N TRP A 593 26.93 3.85 -22.69
CA TRP A 593 27.82 4.98 -22.41
C TRP A 593 28.22 5.68 -23.72
N SER A 594 28.78 4.94 -24.67
CA SER A 594 29.31 5.49 -25.92
C SER A 594 28.22 6.15 -26.77
N SER A 595 27.01 5.60 -26.82
CA SER A 595 25.90 6.16 -27.60
C SER A 595 25.33 7.46 -27.03
N ASN A 596 25.49 7.69 -25.72
CA ASN A 596 25.00 8.89 -25.03
C ASN A 596 26.12 9.83 -24.58
N TRP A 597 27.36 9.56 -25.00
CA TRP A 597 28.49 10.43 -24.72
C TRP A 597 28.27 11.82 -25.32
N SER A 598 28.57 12.85 -24.53
CA SER A 598 28.56 14.24 -24.99
C SER A 598 29.80 14.98 -24.50
N PRO A 599 30.48 15.77 -25.35
CA PRO A 599 31.58 16.65 -24.91
C PRO A 599 31.16 17.64 -23.81
N ALA A 600 29.86 17.89 -23.62
CA ALA A 600 29.34 18.69 -22.52
C ALA A 600 29.60 18.06 -21.13
N PHE A 601 29.81 16.74 -21.05
CA PHE A 601 30.10 16.06 -19.79
C PHE A 601 31.42 16.52 -19.18
N LEU A 602 32.39 16.94 -20.01
CA LEU A 602 33.68 17.49 -19.56
C LEU A 602 33.55 18.83 -18.85
N ARG A 603 32.43 19.55 -19.04
CA ARG A 603 32.12 20.81 -18.37
C ARG A 603 31.33 20.60 -17.07
N CYS A 604 30.88 19.37 -16.82
CA CYS A 604 30.24 19.03 -15.56
C CYS A 604 31.29 18.98 -14.44
N GLY A 605 30.84 19.03 -13.21
CA GLY A 605 31.71 18.94 -12.04
C GLY A 605 30.91 18.79 -10.76
N TRP A 606 31.54 18.28 -9.71
CA TRP A 606 30.94 18.21 -8.38
C TRP A 606 30.48 19.60 -7.93
N THR A 607 29.39 19.65 -7.16
CA THR A 607 28.86 20.92 -6.65
C THR A 607 29.60 21.46 -5.44
N LYS A 608 30.39 20.61 -4.78
CA LYS A 608 31.20 20.97 -3.61
C LYS A 608 32.63 20.48 -3.75
N THR A 609 33.54 21.11 -3.01
CA THR A 609 34.92 20.67 -2.87
C THR A 609 35.03 19.82 -1.60
N ASP A 610 35.40 18.54 -1.76
CA ASP A 610 35.60 17.59 -0.66
C ASP A 610 36.76 16.65 -1.02
N PRO A 611 37.71 16.37 -0.10
CA PRO A 611 38.84 15.48 -0.37
C PRO A 611 38.44 14.06 -0.85
N ARG A 612 37.25 13.60 -0.47
CA ARG A 612 36.71 12.30 -0.87
C ARG A 612 36.12 12.29 -2.29
N LEU A 613 36.01 13.46 -2.94
CA LEU A 613 35.52 13.62 -4.30
C LEU A 613 36.69 13.97 -5.22
N ASP A 614 36.91 13.16 -6.24
CA ASP A 614 37.92 13.48 -7.25
C ASP A 614 37.44 14.65 -8.13
N SER A 615 38.07 15.82 -7.96
CA SER A 615 37.78 17.02 -8.75
C SER A 615 38.00 16.82 -10.26
N SER A 616 38.86 15.87 -10.65
CA SER A 616 39.15 15.57 -12.04
C SER A 616 38.20 14.54 -12.66
N ARG A 617 37.18 14.08 -11.90
CA ARG A 617 36.31 12.97 -12.33
C ARG A 617 35.60 13.23 -13.64
N PHE A 618 34.97 14.39 -13.75
CA PHE A 618 34.21 14.76 -14.95
C PHE A 618 35.12 15.24 -16.10
N SER A 619 36.25 15.88 -15.79
CA SER A 619 37.18 16.36 -16.81
C SER A 619 37.96 15.25 -17.50
N ASN A 620 38.03 14.07 -16.89
CA ASN A 620 38.72 12.88 -17.41
C ASN A 620 37.78 11.88 -18.08
N LEU A 621 36.53 12.27 -18.34
CA LEU A 621 35.58 11.39 -19.04
C LEU A 621 35.93 11.26 -20.52
N ASP A 622 35.59 10.11 -21.12
CA ASP A 622 35.90 9.81 -22.52
C ASP A 622 34.69 9.13 -23.19
N ALA A 623 34.64 9.16 -24.53
CA ALA A 623 33.64 8.47 -25.32
C ALA A 623 33.71 6.95 -25.16
N ILE A 624 34.93 6.41 -25.01
CA ILE A 624 35.15 4.98 -24.84
C ILE A 624 35.03 4.62 -23.36
N TRP A 625 34.13 3.69 -23.05
CA TRP A 625 33.93 3.22 -21.69
C TRP A 625 35.20 2.57 -21.12
N THR A 626 35.55 2.93 -19.88
CA THR A 626 36.61 2.30 -19.08
C THR A 626 36.19 2.25 -17.62
N GLN A 627 36.74 1.32 -16.82
CA GLN A 627 36.36 1.12 -15.41
C GLN A 627 36.41 2.41 -14.57
N ARG A 628 37.36 3.30 -14.85
CA ARG A 628 37.56 4.58 -14.15
C ARG A 628 36.41 5.58 -14.33
N LEU A 629 35.60 5.45 -15.37
CA LEU A 629 34.51 6.40 -15.65
C LEU A 629 33.31 6.19 -14.72
N ALA A 630 33.16 4.99 -14.16
CA ALA A 630 32.04 4.64 -13.31
C ALA A 630 32.27 5.08 -11.87
N LEU A 631 31.23 5.62 -11.22
CA LEU A 631 31.29 6.00 -9.81
C LEU A 631 31.21 4.75 -8.93
N ARG A 632 32.34 4.38 -8.33
CA ARG A 632 32.49 3.14 -7.54
C ARG A 632 32.68 3.39 -6.04
N SER A 633 33.16 4.57 -5.65
CA SER A 633 33.28 4.96 -4.24
C SER A 633 31.89 5.19 -3.60
N ASP A 634 31.71 4.75 -2.36
CA ASP A 634 30.44 4.92 -1.64
C ASP A 634 30.06 6.41 -1.53
N TYR A 635 31.04 7.27 -1.27
CA TYR A 635 30.81 8.71 -1.11
C TYR A 635 30.49 9.44 -2.42
N GLU A 636 31.22 9.13 -3.51
CA GLU A 636 30.93 9.71 -4.82
C GLU A 636 29.53 9.33 -5.30
N ARG A 637 29.13 8.07 -5.08
CA ARG A 637 27.79 7.60 -5.43
C ARG A 637 26.71 8.31 -4.61
N ARG A 638 26.94 8.49 -3.30
CA ARG A 638 26.05 9.28 -2.43
C ARG A 638 25.92 10.72 -2.95
N GLN A 639 27.03 11.39 -3.25
CA GLN A 639 27.02 12.77 -3.73
C GLN A 639 26.31 12.90 -5.08
N ALA A 640 26.54 11.97 -6.01
CA ALA A 640 25.85 11.98 -7.29
C ALA A 640 24.33 11.82 -7.15
N LEU A 641 23.85 10.98 -6.23
CA LEU A 641 22.42 10.85 -5.93
C LEU A 641 21.83 12.15 -5.35
N ILE A 642 22.54 12.81 -4.44
CA ILE A 642 22.13 14.11 -3.89
C ILE A 642 22.02 15.17 -4.99
N GLU A 643 23.00 15.22 -5.88
CA GLU A 643 23.00 16.17 -7.00
C GLU A 643 21.88 15.86 -8.01
N ILE A 644 21.56 14.57 -8.25
CA ILE A 644 20.39 14.18 -9.04
C ILE A 644 19.08 14.62 -8.37
N ASP A 645 18.94 14.45 -7.04
CA ASP A 645 17.74 14.89 -6.33
C ASP A 645 17.48 16.40 -6.54
N VAL A 646 18.55 17.22 -6.48
CA VAL A 646 18.47 18.67 -6.71
C VAL A 646 18.14 18.99 -8.17
N LEU A 647 18.85 18.39 -9.12
CA LEU A 647 18.63 18.62 -10.55
C LEU A 647 17.21 18.24 -10.97
N VAL A 648 16.71 17.10 -10.49
CA VAL A 648 15.33 16.67 -10.75
C VAL A 648 14.33 17.60 -10.08
N SER A 649 14.58 18.02 -8.82
CA SER A 649 13.69 18.97 -8.13
C SER A 649 13.58 20.31 -8.88
N GLN A 650 14.70 20.86 -9.35
CA GLN A 650 14.70 22.08 -10.16
C GLN A 650 13.97 21.88 -11.49
N ALA A 651 14.17 20.73 -12.17
CA ALA A 651 13.47 20.40 -13.41
C ALA A 651 11.95 20.28 -13.23
N LEU A 652 11.49 19.83 -12.05
CA LEU A 652 10.08 19.74 -11.69
C LEU A 652 9.49 21.08 -11.21
N GLY A 653 10.30 22.13 -11.06
CA GLY A 653 9.87 23.43 -10.55
C GLY A 653 9.58 23.43 -9.04
N LEU A 654 10.20 22.50 -8.29
CA LEU A 654 10.15 22.47 -6.83
C LEU A 654 11.13 23.49 -6.23
N SER A 655 10.85 23.91 -5.01
CA SER A 655 11.77 24.70 -4.18
C SER A 655 12.70 23.80 -3.35
N LEU A 656 13.81 24.37 -2.87
CA LEU A 656 14.71 23.70 -1.94
C LEU A 656 14.01 23.32 -0.63
N ASP A 657 13.11 24.17 -0.14
CA ASP A 657 12.37 23.92 1.10
C ASP A 657 11.39 22.74 0.94
N GLU A 658 10.77 22.59 -0.22
CA GLU A 658 9.95 21.41 -0.53
C GLU A 658 10.78 20.12 -0.55
N LEU A 659 11.98 20.14 -1.17
CA LEU A 659 12.90 19.00 -1.16
C LEU A 659 13.34 18.62 0.26
N LEU A 660 13.74 19.61 1.06
CA LEU A 660 14.11 19.39 2.47
C LEU A 660 12.94 18.87 3.29
N THR A 661 11.73 19.39 3.06
CA THR A 661 10.50 18.98 3.77
C THR A 661 10.14 17.52 3.45
N MET A 662 10.21 17.11 2.18
CA MET A 662 10.05 15.71 1.79
C MET A 662 11.03 14.80 2.53
N PHE A 663 12.32 15.15 2.50
CA PHE A 663 13.38 14.38 3.15
C PHE A 663 13.13 14.22 4.66
N ARG A 664 12.84 15.33 5.35
CA ARG A 664 12.61 15.37 6.81
C ARG A 664 11.38 14.60 7.26
N ILE A 665 10.29 14.67 6.50
CA ILE A 665 9.02 14.09 6.93
C ILE A 665 8.91 12.61 6.52
N GLN A 666 9.22 12.29 5.26
CA GLN A 666 8.83 11.02 4.64
C GLN A 666 9.93 9.95 4.63
N PHE A 667 11.18 10.33 4.93
CA PHE A 667 12.33 9.42 4.87
C PHE A 667 13.09 9.32 6.21
N PRO A 668 12.43 8.94 7.32
CA PRO A 668 13.08 8.87 8.63
C PRO A 668 14.19 7.81 8.70
N VAL A 669 14.04 6.68 8.01
CA VAL A 669 15.09 5.64 7.96
C VAL A 669 16.31 6.11 7.19
N LEU A 670 16.13 6.82 6.07
CA LEU A 670 17.24 7.42 5.33
C LEU A 670 17.95 8.47 6.18
N GLN A 671 17.23 9.31 6.92
CA GLN A 671 17.82 10.26 7.86
C GLN A 671 18.64 9.57 8.94
N GLN A 672 18.11 8.49 9.54
CA GLN A 672 18.83 7.71 10.55
C GLN A 672 20.11 7.10 9.96
N ASN A 673 20.02 6.51 8.77
CA ASN A 673 21.17 5.93 8.09
C ASN A 673 22.22 6.99 7.75
N GLU A 674 21.82 8.16 7.26
CA GLU A 674 22.73 9.28 6.95
C GLU A 674 23.46 9.80 8.20
N ARG A 675 22.75 9.94 9.34
CA ARG A 675 23.33 10.42 10.61
C ARG A 675 24.37 9.47 11.22
N ASP A 676 24.23 8.17 10.95
CA ASP A 676 25.04 7.10 11.54
C ASP A 676 25.86 6.31 10.51
N THR A 677 26.03 6.84 9.29
CA THR A 677 26.97 6.32 8.29
C THR A 677 28.23 7.17 8.28
N TRP A 678 29.37 6.52 8.47
CA TRP A 678 30.68 7.15 8.55
C TRP A 678 31.55 6.72 7.39
N TYR A 679 32.27 7.68 6.83
CA TYR A 679 33.17 7.50 5.70
C TYR A 679 34.61 7.70 6.14
N ASP A 680 35.52 6.96 5.52
CA ASP A 680 36.96 7.19 5.62
C ASP A 680 37.44 8.30 4.67
N GLN A 681 38.73 8.64 4.72
CA GLN A 681 39.31 9.69 3.86
C GLN A 681 39.18 9.40 2.35
N ASN A 682 39.02 8.13 1.96
CA ASN A 682 38.87 7.72 0.57
C ASN A 682 37.40 7.63 0.14
N GLY A 683 36.46 7.99 1.02
CA GLY A 683 35.04 7.95 0.75
C GLY A 683 34.42 6.57 0.88
N ARG A 684 35.07 5.62 1.55
CA ARG A 684 34.54 4.27 1.81
C ARG A 684 33.78 4.22 3.13
N ILE A 685 32.67 3.51 3.19
CA ILE A 685 31.91 3.33 4.44
C ILE A 685 32.73 2.50 5.43
N VAL A 686 33.10 3.11 6.56
CA VAL A 686 33.77 2.44 7.68
C VAL A 686 32.78 1.92 8.72
N PHE A 687 31.60 2.52 8.84
CA PHE A 687 30.54 2.08 9.74
C PHE A 687 29.17 2.57 9.24
N THR A 688 28.13 1.73 9.36
CA THR A 688 26.75 2.11 9.05
C THR A 688 25.76 1.32 9.90
N VAL A 689 24.60 1.91 10.18
CA VAL A 689 23.44 1.24 10.79
C VAL A 689 22.45 0.69 9.75
N ASN A 690 22.74 0.90 8.45
CA ASN A 690 21.86 0.49 7.38
C ASN A 690 21.73 -1.04 7.32
N LYS A 691 20.53 -1.54 7.64
CA LYS A 691 20.18 -2.98 7.57
C LYS A 691 20.30 -3.56 6.15
N GLY A 692 20.25 -2.71 5.12
CA GLY A 692 20.47 -3.04 3.73
C GLY A 692 21.93 -3.36 3.39
N LEU A 693 22.91 -2.98 4.22
CA LEU A 693 24.34 -3.19 3.99
C LEU A 693 24.99 -4.06 5.09
N PRO A 694 24.48 -5.29 5.32
CA PRO A 694 25.01 -6.15 6.38
C PRO A 694 26.48 -6.48 6.11
N GLY A 695 27.34 -6.29 7.11
CA GLY A 695 28.76 -6.61 7.00
C GLY A 695 29.59 -5.57 6.24
N VAL A 696 29.03 -4.45 5.80
CA VAL A 696 29.82 -3.30 5.32
C VAL A 696 30.34 -2.49 6.51
N GLY A 697 31.61 -2.10 6.46
CA GLY A 697 32.26 -1.43 7.59
C GLY A 697 32.59 -2.35 8.78
N VAL A 698 33.12 -1.79 9.86
CA VAL A 698 33.39 -2.52 11.10
C VAL A 698 32.12 -2.70 11.93
N ASP A 699 32.09 -3.67 12.84
CA ASP A 699 30.99 -3.84 13.79
C ASP A 699 30.96 -2.69 14.81
N ARG A 700 29.82 -2.53 15.52
CA ARG A 700 29.62 -1.44 16.48
C ARG A 700 30.62 -1.46 17.66
N SER A 701 31.08 -2.63 18.10
CA SER A 701 32.06 -2.74 19.20
C SER A 701 33.41 -2.23 18.76
N ARG A 702 33.85 -2.63 17.56
CA ARG A 702 35.09 -2.13 16.96
C ARG A 702 35.00 -0.65 16.59
N TRP A 703 33.87 -0.21 16.04
CA TRP A 703 33.60 1.20 15.71
C TRP A 703 33.82 2.12 16.91
N ASN A 704 33.23 1.78 18.06
CA ASN A 704 33.35 2.58 19.29
C ASN A 704 34.80 2.75 19.77
N LYS A 705 35.72 1.86 19.38
CA LYS A 705 37.15 1.95 19.72
C LYS A 705 37.95 2.80 18.74
N ILE A 706 37.51 2.92 17.49
CA ILE A 706 38.27 3.56 16.41
C ILE A 706 37.70 4.90 15.95
N ARG A 707 36.44 5.24 16.32
CA ARG A 707 35.72 6.41 15.80
C ARG A 707 36.45 7.75 16.01
N ASP A 708 37.25 7.85 17.08
CA ASP A 708 37.93 9.08 17.49
C ASP A 708 39.35 9.20 16.91
N LEU A 709 39.78 8.26 16.07
CA LEU A 709 41.07 8.31 15.39
C LEU A 709 41.16 9.53 14.48
N LYS A 710 42.24 10.31 14.63
CA LYS A 710 42.52 11.49 13.80
C LYS A 710 43.42 11.20 12.61
N SER A 711 44.17 10.11 12.65
CA SER A 711 45.09 9.66 11.60
C SER A 711 45.41 8.18 11.78
N GLY A 712 45.81 7.50 10.70
CA GLY A 712 46.21 6.10 10.71
C GLY A 712 45.28 5.20 9.90
N THR A 713 45.61 3.92 9.86
CA THR A 713 44.88 2.92 9.07
C THR A 713 44.27 1.83 9.96
N VAL A 714 43.09 1.36 9.59
CA VAL A 714 42.38 0.28 10.28
C VAL A 714 42.15 -0.87 9.29
N PRO A 715 42.89 -1.98 9.39
CA PRO A 715 42.70 -3.13 8.52
C PRO A 715 41.56 -4.01 9.00
N ARG A 716 40.74 -4.51 8.08
CA ARG A 716 39.66 -5.46 8.32
C ARG A 716 39.75 -6.58 7.31
N THR A 717 40.04 -7.77 7.80
CA THR A 717 40.05 -8.98 6.98
C THR A 717 38.65 -9.56 6.90
N ILE A 718 38.22 -9.87 5.68
CA ILE A 718 36.92 -10.50 5.39
C ILE A 718 37.13 -11.69 4.44
N ILE A 719 36.21 -12.65 4.53
CA ILE A 719 36.08 -13.71 3.54
C ILE A 719 35.06 -13.22 2.50
N ASP A 720 35.48 -13.12 1.26
CA ASP A 720 34.69 -12.64 0.12
C ASP A 720 34.41 -13.81 -0.83
N ASP A 721 33.14 -14.19 -0.93
CA ASP A 721 32.62 -15.20 -1.88
C ASP A 721 31.70 -14.55 -2.93
N THR A 722 31.91 -13.26 -3.22
CA THR A 722 31.07 -12.51 -4.16
C THR A 722 31.58 -12.54 -5.60
N LEU A 723 32.82 -13.00 -5.82
CA LEU A 723 33.42 -13.16 -7.14
C LEU A 723 33.50 -14.64 -7.57
N PRO A 724 33.62 -14.91 -8.89
CA PRO A 724 33.95 -16.25 -9.39
C PRO A 724 35.30 -16.75 -8.83
N GLY A 725 35.45 -18.07 -8.67
CA GLY A 725 36.67 -18.71 -8.15
C GLY A 725 36.61 -19.12 -6.67
N GLY A 726 35.50 -18.85 -5.99
CA GLY A 726 35.25 -19.29 -4.61
C GLY A 726 35.69 -18.29 -3.54
N PRO A 727 35.55 -18.63 -2.24
CA PRO A 727 35.84 -17.71 -1.15
C PRO A 727 37.33 -17.33 -1.12
N ARG A 728 37.61 -16.02 -1.11
CA ARG A 728 38.96 -15.46 -0.96
C ARG A 728 39.07 -14.60 0.29
N GLU A 729 40.24 -14.58 0.91
CA GLU A 729 40.54 -13.69 2.02
C GLU A 729 41.04 -12.34 1.49
N ARG A 730 40.37 -11.24 1.85
CA ARG A 730 40.77 -9.88 1.46
C ARG A 730 40.82 -8.98 2.68
N THR A 731 41.86 -8.14 2.73
CA THR A 731 41.99 -7.11 3.78
C THR A 731 41.58 -5.76 3.22
N ILE A 732 40.53 -5.17 3.79
CA ILE A 732 40.10 -3.80 3.52
C ILE A 732 40.80 -2.88 4.52
N THR A 733 41.43 -1.81 4.04
CA THR A 733 42.10 -0.83 4.90
C THR A 733 41.34 0.48 4.88
N TYR A 734 40.85 0.91 6.04
CA TYR A 734 40.18 2.20 6.22
C TYR A 734 41.17 3.27 6.68
N VAL A 735 41.05 4.51 6.19
CA VAL A 735 41.98 5.61 6.50
C VAL A 735 41.29 6.71 7.30
N ALA A 736 41.80 7.00 8.50
CA ALA A 736 41.26 8.03 9.41
C ALA A 736 41.76 9.44 9.02
N PRO A 737 41.04 10.53 9.36
CA PRO A 737 39.86 10.58 10.22
C PRO A 737 38.60 10.11 9.50
N PHE A 738 37.65 9.65 10.31
CA PHE A 738 36.33 9.28 9.85
C PHE A 738 35.37 10.46 9.97
N ASP A 739 34.52 10.63 8.97
CA ASP A 739 33.64 11.78 8.88
C ASP A 739 32.20 11.38 8.52
N ARG A 740 31.26 12.21 8.94
CA ARG A 740 29.83 12.07 8.65
C ARG A 740 29.40 13.10 7.64
N CYS A 741 28.23 12.87 7.08
CA CYS A 741 27.68 13.76 6.08
C CYS A 741 26.35 14.33 6.57
N ASP A 742 26.07 15.57 6.18
CA ASP A 742 24.79 16.21 6.38
C ASP A 742 24.13 16.40 5.02
N ARG A 743 23.17 15.53 4.71
CA ARG A 743 22.44 15.56 3.44
C ARG A 743 21.70 16.89 3.22
N GLU A 744 21.21 17.54 4.27
CA GLU A 744 20.54 18.82 4.09
C GLU A 744 21.52 19.94 3.76
N ALA A 745 22.68 19.96 4.43
CA ALA A 745 23.75 20.90 4.09
C ALA A 745 24.22 20.67 2.65
N ASP A 746 24.38 19.41 2.25
CA ASP A 746 24.76 19.03 0.88
C ASP A 746 23.70 19.45 -0.15
N TYR A 747 22.41 19.31 0.16
CA TYR A 747 21.33 19.83 -0.69
C TYR A 747 21.42 21.34 -0.87
N ARG A 748 21.65 22.11 0.21
CA ARG A 748 21.80 23.57 0.14
C ARG A 748 22.97 23.98 -0.76
N VAL A 749 24.12 23.31 -0.61
CA VAL A 749 25.32 23.58 -1.42
C VAL A 749 25.08 23.22 -2.89
N ALA A 750 24.54 22.03 -3.16
CA ALA A 750 24.25 21.59 -4.51
C ALA A 750 23.23 22.49 -5.21
N TRP A 751 22.18 22.90 -4.49
CA TRP A 751 21.15 23.80 -5.00
C TRP A 751 21.72 25.16 -5.41
N ALA A 752 22.47 25.80 -4.51
CA ALA A 752 23.06 27.11 -4.76
C ALA A 752 24.04 27.08 -5.94
N GLU A 753 24.85 26.02 -6.06
CA GLU A 753 25.81 25.89 -7.14
C GLU A 753 25.13 25.62 -8.49
N PHE A 754 24.12 24.75 -8.56
CA PHE A 754 23.39 24.54 -9.81
C PHE A 754 22.58 25.76 -10.23
N GLU A 755 21.98 26.52 -9.30
CA GLU A 755 21.37 27.81 -9.63
C GLU A 755 22.40 28.79 -10.21
N ARG A 756 23.59 28.88 -9.59
CA ARG A 756 24.67 29.75 -10.08
C ARG A 756 25.09 29.36 -11.50
N ARG A 757 25.24 28.06 -11.79
CA ARG A 757 25.57 27.55 -13.13
C ARG A 757 24.47 27.85 -14.14
N ALA A 758 23.21 27.66 -13.76
CA ALA A 758 22.07 27.95 -14.63
C ALA A 758 22.00 29.43 -15.01
N ARG A 759 22.18 30.34 -14.04
CA ARG A 759 22.23 31.80 -14.27
C ARG A 759 23.42 32.27 -15.11
N ALA A 760 24.50 31.49 -15.16
CA ALA A 760 25.66 31.81 -15.99
C ALA A 760 25.55 31.27 -17.42
N ALA A 761 24.61 30.36 -17.67
CA ALA A 761 24.35 29.77 -18.98
C ALA A 761 23.24 30.50 -19.76
N THR A 762 22.37 31.24 -19.05
CA THR A 762 21.42 32.22 -19.61
C THR A 762 22.07 33.58 -19.79
#